data_AF-A0A4R5PP07-F1
#
_entry.id   AF-A0A4R5PP07-F1
#
_cell.length_a   1.000
_cell.length_b   1.000
_cell.length_c   1.000
_cell.angle_alpha   90.00
_cell.angle_beta   90.00
_cell.angle_gamma   90.00
#
_symmetry.space_group_name_H-M   'P 1'
#
loop_
_entity.id
_entity.type
_entity.pdbx_description
1 polymer ?
#
loop_
_entity_poly.entity_id
_entity_poly.type
_entity_poly.pdbx_seq_one_letter_code
_entity_poly.pdbx_strand_id
1 'polypeptide(L)'
;MISTYLSYNLVARDIKAAMNLTAQQAQVSREAAYFKENIGNITSAEEFVEDYRLYSYAMKAHGLEEMTYAKAFMLKVLESDLSDTNSYANKLTDKRYREFAAAFQFSSNAGSVMTESQMDQAIGLYEGHFASLDDQIAENTAYYKAMLTSVGSVDGFLANARLYDYMLDTYGFDGDTVDKSYLRALLTSDASDPASFYNTEIVAKRDAALATIDGNNPILTAIAARQTVIGERDYIVQLQTAISDAQTRIADAQAAMSEPGADTAALQNEIDGQTATMHLRYADFVEMSLYAMQEDKAAMIAAGEGDSPAALALDEKITAWTADFDARWAIVTSIQKIANLTEAINEPGADVAALQAEIDGERAAIETSRDTLVVTAADVVDAIAAKDAEIASYDGTLPPPGEETAALQAELYAAASKASSYIGATDKFVTLFEAYSFNPDGTVPAEGFQTEQQLAKTTERYIFSQERTTKTGALLNDQYFRDKINTFTTVDELMADARIVEILKDAFNLSTSLSVVSSTLANAMTTPSTDADLEDPNNYLVRFHSGRDYYDDLVALSRAFNFKEDGTLDEGVPPIDASKLDMVSSRYFSGYDDQYEEDDALAIKRLKLDLTALSSSGSTIDDLFQSTGAYNFVLKAVGLDGEAVPQRIMRKVLTSDLQDPKSFVYSLKDDRYVQFAKLFNFDAEGNFAAPRVAQDQATIQELAKDYIVQKSRFLEGDEAARVKKEAEEEASYYADAVAGLSNVGELLANRRILDFAITAKGMNPSNFSDDMLKRAFGSDLNDPRSFANEYGDYRLAELVASFNFDAEGNITRDGTAGVSTRSTVETMNMFLRQTIEEEQGVENEGVRLALYFERMAPTITSAYDILSDTALYAFFKTTFSMPSEISGMDVDRQAALVEKYLNLEDLADPEALGKLVQRFTAMYDLETNDSASIASALFGNTTGGVSSETLLTLAQLKLR
;
A
#
# COMPACT_ATOMS: atom_id res chain seq x y z
N MET A 1 53.69 48.08 19.73
CA MET A 1 52.78 47.18 19.00
C MET A 1 51.43 47.24 19.71
N ILE A 2 50.33 47.20 18.96
CA ILE A 2 48.98 47.07 19.53
C ILE A 2 48.90 45.65 20.14
N SER A 3 48.35 45.49 21.35
CA SER A 3 48.25 44.16 21.97
C SER A 3 47.32 43.25 21.16
N THR A 4 47.56 41.94 21.17
CA THR A 4 46.71 40.96 20.46
C THR A 4 45.24 41.12 20.85
N TYR A 5 44.95 41.37 22.14
CA TYR A 5 43.59 41.61 22.62
C TYR A 5 42.94 42.85 22.01
N LEU A 6 43.67 43.95 21.85
CA LEU A 6 43.10 45.18 21.29
C LEU A 6 42.82 45.02 19.79
N SER A 7 43.71 44.38 19.04
CA SER A 7 43.47 44.04 17.62
C SER A 7 42.28 43.10 17.46
N TYR A 8 42.20 42.04 18.27
CA TYR A 8 41.04 41.15 18.33
C TYR A 8 39.75 41.92 18.66
N ASN A 9 39.74 42.74 19.71
CA ASN A 9 38.55 43.45 20.15
C ASN A 9 38.05 44.47 19.11
N LEU A 10 38.96 45.14 18.39
CA LEU A 10 38.60 46.06 17.31
C LEU A 10 37.81 45.38 16.19
N VAL A 11 38.12 44.12 15.91
CA VAL A 11 37.41 43.30 14.91
C VAL A 11 36.17 42.65 15.53
N ALA A 12 36.30 41.93 16.64
CA ALA A 12 35.23 41.15 17.25
C ALA A 12 34.06 42.01 17.78
N ARG A 13 34.34 43.20 18.33
CA ARG A 13 33.30 44.10 18.87
C ARG A 13 32.31 44.58 17.80
N ASP A 14 32.77 44.69 16.56
CA ASP A 14 31.94 45.08 15.42
C ASP A 14 32.34 44.26 14.19
N ILE A 15 32.21 42.93 14.32
CA ILE A 15 32.57 41.98 13.27
C ILE A 15 31.82 42.28 11.97
N LYS A 16 30.62 42.87 12.09
CA LYS A 16 29.82 43.31 10.97
C LYS A 16 30.44 44.48 10.22
N ALA A 17 30.91 45.52 10.91
CA ALA A 17 31.63 46.60 10.27
C ALA A 17 32.91 46.08 9.58
N ALA A 18 33.61 45.12 10.20
CA ALA A 18 34.75 44.46 9.58
C ALA A 18 34.34 43.69 8.30
N MET A 19 33.28 42.88 8.35
CA MET A 19 32.72 42.19 7.18
C MET A 19 32.32 43.15 6.07
N ASN A 20 31.67 44.27 6.39
CA ASN A 20 31.29 45.30 5.41
C ASN A 20 32.51 45.97 4.78
N LEU A 21 33.57 46.23 5.54
CA LEU A 21 34.83 46.77 5.02
C LEU A 21 35.53 45.76 4.11
N THR A 22 35.64 44.50 4.53
CA THR A 22 36.23 43.41 3.74
C THR A 22 35.42 43.16 2.46
N ALA A 23 34.09 43.16 2.54
CA ALA A 23 33.20 43.03 1.38
C ALA A 23 33.38 44.15 0.33
N GLN A 24 33.79 45.35 0.74
CA GLN A 24 34.07 46.47 -0.16
C GLN A 24 35.44 46.41 -0.83
N GLN A 25 36.33 45.51 -0.41
CA GLN A 25 37.61 45.33 -1.07
C GLN A 25 37.41 44.82 -2.50
N ALA A 26 38.15 45.38 -3.45
CA ALA A 26 37.91 45.14 -4.88
C ALA A 26 38.02 43.66 -5.29
N GLN A 27 38.87 42.86 -4.64
CA GLN A 27 38.98 41.43 -4.93
C GLN A 27 37.81 40.64 -4.32
N VAL A 28 37.56 40.80 -3.02
CA VAL A 28 36.46 40.17 -2.30
C VAL A 28 35.11 40.47 -2.95
N SER A 29 34.85 41.74 -3.26
CA SER A 29 33.62 42.18 -3.93
C SER A 29 33.41 41.49 -5.28
N ARG A 30 34.48 41.29 -6.07
CA ARG A 30 34.39 40.60 -7.38
C ARG A 30 34.15 39.11 -7.26
N GLU A 31 34.69 38.46 -6.24
CA GLU A 31 34.45 37.04 -5.99
C GLU A 31 33.04 36.82 -5.44
N ALA A 32 32.62 37.63 -4.47
CA ALA A 32 31.26 37.59 -3.91
C ALA A 32 30.19 37.90 -4.97
N ALA A 33 30.42 38.88 -5.84
CA ALA A 33 29.51 39.18 -6.96
C ALA A 33 29.43 38.00 -7.95
N TYR A 34 30.57 37.41 -8.31
CA TYR A 34 30.57 36.25 -9.21
C TYR A 34 29.83 35.05 -8.60
N PHE A 35 30.08 34.76 -7.31
CA PHE A 35 29.38 33.70 -6.61
C PHE A 35 27.86 33.95 -6.60
N LYS A 36 27.43 35.13 -6.14
CA LYS A 36 26.01 35.51 -6.08
C LYS A 36 25.30 35.48 -7.44
N GLU A 37 25.95 35.93 -8.51
CA GLU A 37 25.35 36.01 -9.85
C GLU A 37 25.28 34.65 -10.58
N ASN A 38 26.15 33.69 -10.24
CA ASN A 38 26.31 32.46 -11.02
C ASN A 38 25.90 31.20 -10.26
N ILE A 39 25.96 31.17 -8.92
CA ILE A 39 25.74 29.94 -8.15
C ILE A 39 24.32 29.37 -8.31
N GLY A 40 23.31 30.24 -8.45
CA GLY A 40 21.93 29.82 -8.70
C GLY A 40 21.68 29.21 -10.08
N ASN A 41 22.63 29.32 -11.02
CA ASN A 41 22.53 28.71 -12.35
C ASN A 41 23.10 27.29 -12.41
N ILE A 42 23.84 26.86 -11.38
CA ILE A 42 24.49 25.55 -11.34
C ILE A 42 23.45 24.49 -11.03
N THR A 43 23.40 23.41 -11.80
CA THR A 43 22.35 22.38 -11.70
C THR A 43 22.85 21.00 -11.30
N SER A 44 24.18 20.80 -11.21
CA SER A 44 24.77 19.52 -10.82
C SER A 44 26.08 19.69 -10.04
N ALA A 45 26.46 18.63 -9.32
CA ALA A 45 27.73 18.59 -8.59
C ALA A 45 28.94 18.69 -9.53
N GLU A 46 28.85 18.10 -10.72
CA GLU A 46 29.88 18.19 -11.75
C GLU A 46 30.05 19.62 -12.24
N GLU A 47 28.95 20.28 -12.60
CA GLU A 47 28.95 21.67 -13.06
C GLU A 47 29.56 22.60 -12.00
N PHE A 48 29.20 22.37 -10.73
CA PHE A 48 29.76 23.12 -9.61
C PHE A 48 31.27 22.96 -9.47
N VAL A 49 31.78 21.72 -9.48
CA VAL A 49 33.21 21.41 -9.32
C VAL A 49 34.04 21.79 -10.57
N GLU A 50 33.40 21.89 -11.73
CA GLU A 50 34.01 22.36 -12.98
C GLU A 50 34.21 23.89 -12.99
N ASP A 51 33.26 24.68 -12.50
CA ASP A 51 33.48 26.12 -12.26
C ASP A 51 34.42 26.32 -11.07
N TYR A 52 35.72 26.35 -11.36
CA TYR A 52 36.77 26.51 -10.36
C TYR A 52 36.59 27.78 -9.51
N ARG A 53 35.99 28.84 -10.05
CA ARG A 53 35.83 30.11 -9.34
C ARG A 53 34.72 30.00 -8.29
N LEU A 54 33.58 29.40 -8.63
CA LEU A 54 32.52 29.09 -7.66
C LEU A 54 32.98 28.07 -6.63
N TYR A 55 33.58 26.98 -7.08
CA TYR A 55 34.02 25.90 -6.22
C TYR A 55 35.12 26.33 -5.24
N SER A 56 36.13 27.08 -5.69
CA SER A 56 37.19 27.58 -4.78
C SER A 56 36.66 28.61 -3.78
N TYR A 57 35.71 29.45 -4.18
CA TYR A 57 35.03 30.38 -3.27
C TYR A 57 34.30 29.64 -2.15
N ALA A 58 33.48 28.64 -2.50
CA ALA A 58 32.76 27.83 -1.54
C ALA A 58 33.71 27.03 -0.65
N MET A 59 34.72 26.35 -1.23
CA MET A 59 35.69 25.58 -0.45
C MET A 59 36.41 26.46 0.56
N LYS A 60 36.78 27.69 0.18
CA LYS A 60 37.36 28.66 1.11
C LYS A 60 36.39 29.03 2.23
N ALA A 61 35.15 29.37 1.90
CA ALA A 61 34.13 29.70 2.89
C ALA A 61 33.98 28.63 3.98
N HIS A 62 34.01 27.35 3.59
CA HIS A 62 33.91 26.20 4.50
C HIS A 62 35.26 25.78 5.11
N GLY A 63 36.34 26.55 4.94
CA GLY A 63 37.67 26.25 5.49
C GLY A 63 38.38 25.05 4.85
N LEU A 64 37.97 24.67 3.65
CA LEU A 64 38.49 23.54 2.85
C LEU A 64 39.39 24.01 1.69
N GLU A 65 39.94 25.23 1.73
CA GLU A 65 40.74 25.82 0.66
C GLU A 65 41.92 24.92 0.21
N GLU A 66 42.60 24.29 1.16
CA GLU A 66 43.72 23.36 0.91
C GLU A 66 43.27 22.07 0.20
N MET A 67 41.97 21.74 0.22
CA MET A 67 41.39 20.54 -0.39
C MET A 67 40.76 20.81 -1.76
N THR A 68 40.90 22.03 -2.29
CA THR A 68 40.40 22.41 -3.63
C THR A 68 40.94 21.53 -4.76
N TYR A 69 42.11 20.89 -4.60
CA TYR A 69 42.64 19.96 -5.61
C TYR A 69 41.86 18.63 -5.68
N ALA A 70 41.15 18.24 -4.62
CA ALA A 70 40.54 16.91 -4.46
C ALA A 70 39.14 16.81 -5.13
N LYS A 71 39.02 17.24 -6.39
CA LYS A 71 37.74 17.35 -7.12
C LYS A 71 36.89 16.07 -7.11
N ALA A 72 37.49 14.90 -7.40
CA ALA A 72 36.77 13.63 -7.43
C ALA A 72 36.29 13.17 -6.04
N PHE A 73 36.99 13.57 -4.98
CA PHE A 73 36.55 13.32 -3.61
C PHE A 73 35.34 14.21 -3.28
N MET A 74 35.42 15.50 -3.62
CA MET A 74 34.33 16.45 -3.40
C MET A 74 33.09 16.14 -4.22
N LEU A 75 33.23 15.60 -5.44
CA LEU A 75 32.10 15.13 -6.23
C LEU A 75 31.29 14.07 -5.46
N LYS A 76 31.96 13.06 -4.88
CA LYS A 76 31.29 12.04 -4.04
C LYS A 76 30.65 12.60 -2.78
N VAL A 77 31.25 13.65 -2.20
CA VAL A 77 30.69 14.34 -1.04
C VAL A 77 29.38 15.03 -1.43
N LEU A 78 29.36 15.73 -2.56
CA LEU A 78 28.20 16.47 -3.09
C LEU A 78 27.08 15.56 -3.63
N GLU A 79 27.43 14.38 -4.14
CA GLU A 79 26.49 13.34 -4.60
C GLU A 79 25.91 12.50 -3.44
N SER A 80 26.34 12.73 -2.19
CA SER A 80 25.87 11.95 -1.05
C SER A 80 24.46 12.34 -0.64
N ASP A 81 23.60 11.34 -0.49
CA ASP A 81 22.32 11.51 0.19
C ASP A 81 22.53 11.65 1.70
N LEU A 82 22.35 12.86 2.24
CA LEU A 82 22.55 13.14 3.66
C LEU A 82 21.47 12.56 4.57
N SER A 83 20.34 12.11 3.99
CA SER A 83 19.28 11.40 4.71
C SER A 83 19.67 9.95 5.03
N ASP A 84 20.50 9.31 4.18
CA ASP A 84 21.08 8.01 4.47
C ASP A 84 22.23 8.13 5.48
N THR A 85 22.01 7.65 6.71
CA THR A 85 23.03 7.57 7.76
C THR A 85 24.33 6.87 7.33
N ASN A 86 24.28 6.02 6.31
CA ASN A 86 25.43 5.29 5.76
C ASN A 86 26.06 5.96 4.52
N SER A 87 25.62 7.15 4.12
CA SER A 87 26.16 7.83 2.94
C SER A 87 27.62 8.22 3.10
N TYR A 88 28.27 8.52 1.97
CA TYR A 88 29.71 8.78 1.94
C TYR A 88 30.08 9.99 2.82
N ALA A 89 29.37 11.12 2.67
CA ALA A 89 29.57 12.31 3.49
C ALA A 89 29.30 12.05 4.99
N ASN A 90 28.27 11.28 5.35
CA ASN A 90 27.95 10.96 6.75
C ASN A 90 29.01 10.08 7.45
N LYS A 91 29.84 9.35 6.69
CA LYS A 91 30.92 8.50 7.20
C LYS A 91 32.25 9.23 7.39
N LEU A 92 32.39 10.47 6.91
CA LEU A 92 33.63 11.22 7.03
C LEU A 92 33.81 11.73 8.47
N THR A 93 35.05 11.66 8.97
CA THR A 93 35.40 12.14 10.31
C THR A 93 35.37 13.67 10.40
N ASP A 94 35.79 14.36 9.33
CA ASP A 94 35.79 15.82 9.28
C ASP A 94 34.40 16.32 8.88
N LYS A 95 33.71 16.96 9.84
CA LYS A 95 32.32 17.44 9.74
C LYS A 95 32.15 18.47 8.62
N ARG A 96 33.20 19.21 8.26
CA ARG A 96 33.16 20.27 7.25
C ARG A 96 32.75 19.77 5.87
N TYR A 97 33.05 18.52 5.53
CA TYR A 97 32.60 17.92 4.26
C TYR A 97 31.10 17.67 4.24
N ARG A 98 30.54 17.25 5.38
CA ARG A 98 29.09 17.06 5.51
C ARG A 98 28.36 18.40 5.49
N GLU A 99 28.90 19.41 6.16
CA GLU A 99 28.39 20.78 6.13
C GLU A 99 28.46 21.37 4.71
N PHE A 100 29.55 21.10 3.98
CA PHE A 100 29.68 21.49 2.58
C PHE A 100 28.63 20.80 1.69
N ALA A 101 28.44 19.48 1.86
CA ALA A 101 27.41 18.75 1.12
C ALA A 101 25.99 19.28 1.42
N ALA A 102 25.71 19.63 2.68
CA ALA A 102 24.42 20.17 3.10
C ALA A 102 24.14 21.55 2.48
N ALA A 103 25.17 22.40 2.40
CA ALA A 103 25.07 23.70 1.74
C ALA A 103 24.86 23.58 0.22
N PHE A 104 25.40 22.54 -0.41
CA PHE A 104 25.44 22.37 -1.87
C PHE A 104 24.83 21.03 -2.31
N GLN A 105 23.56 20.81 -2.02
CA GLN A 105 22.90 19.53 -2.25
C GLN A 105 22.25 19.46 -3.64
N PHE A 106 22.92 18.79 -4.58
CA PHE A 106 22.45 18.60 -5.96
C PHE A 106 21.64 17.30 -6.16
N SER A 107 21.86 16.30 -5.31
CA SER A 107 21.17 15.01 -5.33
C SER A 107 20.00 14.99 -4.34
N SER A 108 18.77 15.17 -4.84
CA SER A 108 17.46 14.68 -4.31
C SER A 108 16.28 15.61 -4.57
N ASN A 109 16.48 16.86 -4.99
CA ASN A 109 15.39 17.80 -5.30
C ASN A 109 15.02 17.85 -6.80
N ALA A 110 15.21 16.75 -7.54
CA ALA A 110 14.53 16.60 -8.82
C ALA A 110 13.01 16.63 -8.54
N GLY A 111 12.28 17.57 -9.16
CA GLY A 111 10.89 17.89 -8.80
C GLY A 111 10.05 16.65 -8.50
N SER A 112 9.55 16.56 -7.26
CA SER A 112 8.67 15.47 -6.85
C SER A 112 7.22 15.83 -7.13
N VAL A 113 6.47 14.85 -7.64
CA VAL A 113 5.02 14.95 -7.85
C VAL A 113 4.28 15.38 -6.58
N MET A 114 4.71 14.82 -5.45
CA MET A 114 4.26 15.14 -4.09
C MET A 114 5.45 15.09 -3.13
N THR A 115 5.50 15.96 -2.13
CA THR A 115 6.38 15.77 -0.98
C THR A 115 5.88 14.63 -0.10
N GLU A 116 6.73 14.13 0.81
CA GLU A 116 6.33 13.16 1.84
C GLU A 116 5.13 13.67 2.66
N SER A 117 5.16 14.93 3.08
CA SER A 117 4.05 15.56 3.78
C SER A 117 2.76 15.68 2.96
N GLN A 118 2.84 16.03 1.67
CA GLN A 118 1.67 16.05 0.77
C GLN A 118 1.10 14.64 0.59
N MET A 119 1.96 13.62 0.51
CA MET A 119 1.55 12.23 0.42
C MET A 119 0.82 11.77 1.69
N ASP A 120 1.38 12.07 2.86
CA ASP A 120 0.73 11.77 4.15
C ASP A 120 -0.59 12.52 4.30
N GLN A 121 -0.66 13.77 3.82
CA GLN A 121 -1.92 14.51 3.77
C GLN A 121 -2.96 13.82 2.86
N ALA A 122 -2.54 13.33 1.69
CA ALA A 122 -3.44 12.58 0.80
C ALA A 122 -3.93 11.29 1.45
N ILE A 123 -3.06 10.56 2.16
CA ILE A 123 -3.42 9.34 2.89
C ILE A 123 -4.40 9.67 4.03
N GLY A 124 -4.11 10.71 4.83
CA GLY A 124 -5.00 11.11 5.92
C GLY A 124 -6.38 11.60 5.45
N LEU A 125 -6.45 12.27 4.29
CA LEU A 125 -7.72 12.62 3.65
C LEU A 125 -8.49 11.39 3.18
N TYR A 126 -7.79 10.41 2.60
CA TYR A 126 -8.35 9.12 2.18
C TYR A 126 -8.93 8.33 3.36
N GLU A 127 -8.17 8.17 4.45
CA GLU A 127 -8.64 7.50 5.67
C GLU A 127 -9.81 8.28 6.32
N GLY A 128 -9.69 9.62 6.37
CA GLY A 128 -10.71 10.51 6.91
C GLY A 128 -12.04 10.43 6.16
N HIS A 129 -12.02 10.20 4.85
CA HIS A 129 -13.23 9.99 4.05
C HIS A 129 -14.06 8.84 4.62
N PHE A 130 -13.45 7.68 4.85
CA PHE A 130 -14.14 6.51 5.38
C PHE A 130 -14.51 6.64 6.85
N ALA A 131 -13.62 7.23 7.67
CA ALA A 131 -13.90 7.47 9.08
C ALA A 131 -15.14 8.35 9.29
N SER A 132 -15.44 9.24 8.33
CA SER A 132 -16.61 10.12 8.37
C SER A 132 -17.90 9.50 7.80
N LEU A 133 -17.87 8.29 7.22
CA LEU A 133 -19.04 7.70 6.55
C LEU A 133 -20.23 7.54 7.50
N ASP A 134 -20.02 7.06 8.73
CA ASP A 134 -21.11 6.93 9.71
C ASP A 134 -21.78 8.28 10.02
N ASP A 135 -21.00 9.35 10.14
CA ASP A 135 -21.52 10.71 10.37
C ASP A 135 -22.31 11.22 9.16
N GLN A 136 -21.80 10.99 7.94
CA GLN A 136 -22.50 11.35 6.70
C GLN A 136 -23.82 10.60 6.54
N ILE A 137 -23.81 9.28 6.80
CA ILE A 137 -25.01 8.44 6.76
C ILE A 137 -26.04 8.94 7.76
N ALA A 138 -25.61 9.25 8.99
CA ALA A 138 -26.48 9.77 10.03
C ALA A 138 -27.10 11.12 9.63
N GLU A 139 -26.31 12.04 9.07
CA GLU A 139 -26.79 13.35 8.61
C GLU A 139 -27.78 13.22 7.45
N ASN A 140 -27.43 12.44 6.42
CA ASN A 140 -28.28 12.21 5.26
C ASN A 140 -29.59 11.52 5.64
N THR A 141 -29.53 10.51 6.51
CA THR A 141 -30.71 9.82 7.03
C THR A 141 -31.57 10.75 7.88
N ALA A 142 -30.98 11.63 8.69
CA ALA A 142 -31.73 12.61 9.48
C ALA A 142 -32.46 13.62 8.59
N TYR A 143 -31.79 14.12 7.54
CA TYR A 143 -32.41 14.99 6.55
C TYR A 143 -33.55 14.29 5.81
N TYR A 144 -33.33 13.06 5.32
CA TYR A 144 -34.33 12.27 4.62
C TYR A 144 -35.58 12.05 5.49
N LYS A 145 -35.38 11.66 6.77
CA LYS A 145 -36.48 11.52 7.75
C LYS A 145 -37.21 12.84 8.01
N ALA A 146 -36.50 13.96 8.11
CA ALA A 146 -37.13 15.27 8.30
C ALA A 146 -38.00 15.71 7.10
N MET A 147 -37.71 15.19 5.90
CA MET A 147 -38.43 15.51 4.68
C MET A 147 -39.67 14.65 4.43
N LEU A 148 -39.88 13.57 5.19
CA LEU A 148 -40.97 12.60 5.02
C LEU A 148 -42.35 13.22 4.73
N THR A 149 -42.70 14.25 5.50
CA THR A 149 -43.99 14.98 5.39
C THR A 149 -43.83 16.41 4.91
N SER A 150 -42.59 16.90 4.77
CA SER A 150 -42.29 18.28 4.38
C SER A 150 -42.36 18.47 2.86
N VAL A 151 -42.10 17.41 2.09
CA VAL A 151 -42.24 17.42 0.64
C VAL A 151 -43.69 17.14 0.26
N GLY A 152 -44.32 18.04 -0.52
CA GLY A 152 -45.75 17.94 -0.83
C GLY A 152 -46.12 17.07 -2.04
N SER A 153 -45.15 16.69 -2.87
CA SER A 153 -45.41 15.91 -4.09
C SER A 153 -44.17 15.14 -4.55
N VAL A 154 -44.37 14.11 -5.37
CA VAL A 154 -43.26 13.36 -5.99
C VAL A 154 -42.41 14.24 -6.91
N ASP A 155 -42.96 15.29 -7.54
CA ASP A 155 -42.17 16.26 -8.31
C ASP A 155 -41.22 17.03 -7.39
N GLY A 156 -41.71 17.46 -6.22
CA GLY A 156 -40.88 18.12 -5.22
C GLY A 156 -39.80 17.20 -4.65
N PHE A 157 -40.11 15.91 -4.51
CA PHE A 157 -39.15 14.89 -4.08
C PHE A 157 -38.03 14.72 -5.11
N LEU A 158 -38.37 14.46 -6.38
CA LEU A 158 -37.41 14.23 -7.47
C LEU A 158 -36.62 15.50 -7.87
N ALA A 159 -37.13 16.69 -7.53
CA ALA A 159 -36.44 17.96 -7.73
C ALA A 159 -35.45 18.30 -6.59
N ASN A 160 -35.60 17.70 -5.41
CA ASN A 160 -34.69 17.90 -4.29
C ASN A 160 -33.47 16.99 -4.46
N ALA A 161 -32.31 17.56 -4.82
CA ALA A 161 -31.09 16.80 -5.08
C ALA A 161 -30.77 15.80 -3.97
N ARG A 162 -30.78 16.25 -2.70
CA ARG A 162 -30.44 15.38 -1.56
C ARG A 162 -31.40 14.21 -1.34
N LEU A 163 -32.70 14.36 -1.66
CA LEU A 163 -33.66 13.24 -1.59
C LEU A 163 -33.57 12.31 -2.79
N TYR A 164 -33.35 12.90 -3.96
CA TYR A 164 -33.16 12.16 -5.20
C TYR A 164 -31.89 11.29 -5.10
N ASP A 165 -30.76 11.86 -4.72
CA ASP A 165 -29.49 11.16 -4.57
C ASP A 165 -29.60 10.07 -3.49
N TYR A 166 -30.20 10.37 -2.33
CA TYR A 166 -30.47 9.36 -1.29
C TYR A 166 -31.28 8.17 -1.84
N MET A 167 -32.32 8.41 -2.62
CA MET A 167 -33.09 7.35 -3.28
C MET A 167 -32.24 6.57 -4.28
N LEU A 168 -31.49 7.26 -5.14
CA LEU A 168 -30.67 6.59 -6.15
C LEU A 168 -29.60 5.70 -5.52
N ASP A 169 -28.86 6.23 -4.54
CA ASP A 169 -27.84 5.49 -3.79
C ASP A 169 -28.45 4.26 -3.11
N THR A 170 -29.56 4.46 -2.40
CA THR A 170 -30.24 3.39 -1.67
C THR A 170 -30.66 2.23 -2.58
N TYR A 171 -31.16 2.51 -3.78
CA TYR A 171 -31.67 1.47 -4.69
C TYR A 171 -30.71 1.11 -5.83
N GLY A 172 -29.49 1.65 -5.79
CA GLY A 172 -28.42 1.34 -6.74
C GLY A 172 -28.74 1.78 -8.17
N PHE A 173 -29.27 2.99 -8.33
CA PHE A 173 -29.49 3.63 -9.63
C PHE A 173 -28.38 4.65 -9.90
N ASP A 174 -27.92 4.70 -11.15
CA ASP A 174 -27.03 5.76 -11.61
C ASP A 174 -27.86 6.98 -12.05
N GLY A 175 -27.62 8.12 -11.39
CA GLY A 175 -28.34 9.36 -11.59
C GLY A 175 -28.18 9.99 -12.97
N ASP A 176 -27.11 9.63 -13.69
CA ASP A 176 -26.86 10.12 -15.05
C ASP A 176 -27.64 9.35 -16.12
N THR A 177 -28.06 8.11 -15.80
CA THR A 177 -28.73 7.22 -16.77
C THR A 177 -30.21 7.03 -16.50
N VAL A 178 -30.68 7.24 -15.26
CA VAL A 178 -32.07 7.00 -14.88
C VAL A 178 -33.00 8.17 -15.24
N ASP A 179 -34.04 7.90 -16.02
CA ASP A 179 -34.99 8.92 -16.45
C ASP A 179 -35.96 9.31 -15.31
N LYS A 180 -35.98 10.59 -14.93
CA LYS A 180 -36.87 11.11 -13.86
C LYS A 180 -38.36 10.96 -14.18
N SER A 181 -38.75 11.00 -15.46
CA SER A 181 -40.16 10.82 -15.85
C SER A 181 -40.60 9.36 -15.71
N TYR A 182 -39.69 8.42 -15.97
CA TYR A 182 -39.90 6.99 -15.70
C TYR A 182 -40.07 6.72 -14.20
N LEU A 183 -39.17 7.28 -13.37
CA LEU A 183 -39.28 7.18 -11.92
C LEU A 183 -40.57 7.80 -11.38
N ARG A 184 -40.96 8.97 -11.91
CA ARG A 184 -42.24 9.59 -11.57
C ARG A 184 -43.41 8.66 -11.91
N ALA A 185 -43.48 8.14 -13.13
CA ALA A 185 -44.57 7.26 -13.56
C ALA A 185 -44.68 6.00 -12.70
N LEU A 186 -43.54 5.43 -12.31
CA LEU A 186 -43.46 4.32 -11.37
C LEU A 186 -43.98 4.69 -9.98
N LEU A 187 -43.46 5.76 -9.39
CA LEU A 187 -43.79 6.19 -8.02
C LEU A 187 -45.25 6.64 -7.87
N THR A 188 -45.91 7.10 -8.94
CA THR A 188 -47.35 7.44 -8.94
C THR A 188 -48.25 6.30 -9.42
N SER A 189 -47.73 5.10 -9.64
CA SER A 189 -48.54 3.96 -10.09
C SER A 189 -49.40 3.39 -8.97
N ASP A 190 -50.61 2.96 -9.31
CA ASP A 190 -51.48 2.18 -8.43
C ASP A 190 -51.30 0.68 -8.72
N ALA A 191 -50.80 -0.09 -7.76
CA ALA A 191 -50.62 -1.53 -7.89
C ALA A 191 -51.94 -2.29 -8.12
N SER A 192 -53.08 -1.72 -7.67
CA SER A 192 -54.40 -2.34 -7.80
C SER A 192 -55.07 -2.09 -9.15
N ASP A 193 -54.59 -1.11 -9.92
CA ASP A 193 -55.07 -0.82 -11.28
C ASP A 193 -54.26 -1.62 -12.32
N PRO A 194 -54.86 -2.61 -13.02
CA PRO A 194 -54.14 -3.39 -14.04
C PRO A 194 -53.60 -2.55 -15.21
N ALA A 195 -54.12 -1.34 -15.43
CA ALA A 195 -53.66 -0.42 -16.47
C ALA A 195 -52.56 0.54 -16.00
N SER A 196 -52.14 0.46 -14.73
CA SER A 196 -51.07 1.31 -14.20
C SER A 196 -49.72 1.01 -14.85
N PHE A 197 -48.85 2.02 -14.86
CA PHE A 197 -47.52 1.90 -15.45
C PHE A 197 -46.72 0.77 -14.80
N TYR A 198 -46.77 0.61 -13.48
CA TYR A 198 -46.16 -0.52 -12.77
C TYR A 198 -46.64 -1.88 -13.31
N ASN A 199 -47.96 -2.08 -13.46
CA ASN A 199 -48.51 -3.35 -13.92
C ASN A 199 -48.21 -3.62 -15.39
N THR A 200 -48.24 -2.62 -16.26
CA THR A 200 -48.05 -2.80 -17.71
C THR A 200 -46.57 -2.83 -18.14
N GLU A 201 -45.72 -1.99 -17.54
CA GLU A 201 -44.33 -1.83 -17.95
C GLU A 201 -43.35 -2.63 -17.09
N ILE A 202 -43.67 -2.91 -15.82
CA ILE A 202 -42.80 -3.70 -14.94
C ILE A 202 -43.32 -5.14 -14.86
N VAL A 203 -44.49 -5.34 -14.26
CA VAL A 203 -45.02 -6.68 -13.93
C VAL A 203 -45.25 -7.52 -15.19
N ALA A 204 -46.05 -7.02 -16.15
CA ALA A 204 -46.38 -7.81 -17.34
C ALA A 204 -45.15 -8.22 -18.17
N LYS A 205 -44.13 -7.34 -18.27
CA LYS A 205 -42.90 -7.65 -18.99
C LYS A 205 -42.00 -8.62 -18.20
N ARG A 206 -41.98 -8.51 -16.88
CA ARG A 206 -41.26 -9.44 -16.00
C ARG A 206 -41.90 -10.83 -16.04
N ASP A 207 -43.23 -10.92 -16.02
CA ASP A 207 -43.96 -12.18 -16.18
C ASP A 207 -43.71 -12.82 -17.55
N ALA A 208 -43.65 -12.01 -18.63
CA ALA A 208 -43.28 -12.50 -19.96
C ALA A 208 -41.83 -13.03 -20.02
N ALA A 209 -40.89 -12.36 -19.33
CA ALA A 209 -39.51 -12.81 -19.22
C ALA A 209 -39.41 -14.13 -18.43
N LEU A 210 -40.13 -14.24 -17.29
CA LEU A 210 -40.19 -15.47 -16.51
C LEU A 210 -40.80 -16.62 -17.31
N ALA A 211 -41.91 -16.38 -18.01
CA ALA A 211 -42.53 -17.36 -18.89
C ALA A 211 -41.60 -17.81 -20.03
N THR A 212 -40.68 -16.95 -20.49
CA THR A 212 -39.64 -17.33 -21.46
C THR A 212 -38.65 -18.31 -20.84
N ILE A 213 -38.18 -18.05 -19.62
CA ILE A 213 -37.26 -18.94 -18.90
C ILE A 213 -37.94 -20.29 -18.63
N ASP A 214 -39.14 -20.25 -18.05
CA ASP A 214 -39.92 -21.44 -17.69
C ASP A 214 -40.29 -22.27 -18.92
N GLY A 215 -40.58 -21.61 -20.06
CA GLY A 215 -40.88 -22.29 -21.32
C GLY A 215 -39.65 -22.91 -21.98
N ASN A 216 -38.47 -22.30 -21.84
CA ASN A 216 -37.23 -22.78 -22.45
C ASN A 216 -36.59 -23.93 -21.66
N ASN A 217 -36.68 -23.90 -20.33
CA ASN A 217 -36.04 -24.87 -19.43
C ASN A 217 -36.33 -26.34 -19.81
N PRO A 218 -37.60 -26.77 -20.01
CA PRO A 218 -37.89 -28.16 -20.40
C PRO A 218 -37.21 -28.59 -21.71
N ILE A 219 -37.11 -27.68 -22.70
CA ILE A 219 -36.47 -27.97 -23.98
C ILE A 219 -34.95 -28.09 -23.80
N LEU A 220 -34.34 -27.18 -23.04
CA LEU A 220 -32.91 -27.24 -22.71
C LEU A 220 -32.56 -28.52 -21.93
N THR A 221 -33.41 -28.93 -20.97
CA THR A 221 -33.26 -30.20 -20.26
C THR A 221 -33.36 -31.39 -21.21
N ALA A 222 -34.32 -31.40 -22.14
CA ALA A 222 -34.44 -32.47 -23.13
C ALA A 222 -33.23 -32.52 -24.09
N ILE A 223 -32.70 -31.38 -24.52
CA ILE A 223 -31.48 -31.29 -25.33
C ILE A 223 -30.30 -31.90 -24.57
N ALA A 224 -30.11 -31.50 -23.30
CA ALA A 224 -29.04 -32.02 -22.46
C ALA A 224 -29.16 -33.53 -22.24
N ALA A 225 -30.36 -34.02 -21.94
CA ALA A 225 -30.62 -35.46 -21.77
C ALA A 225 -30.31 -36.24 -23.05
N ARG A 226 -30.80 -35.79 -24.22
CA ARG A 226 -30.46 -36.43 -25.50
C ARG A 226 -28.97 -36.41 -25.79
N GLN A 227 -28.28 -35.32 -25.47
CA GLN A 227 -26.83 -35.20 -25.68
C GLN A 227 -26.04 -36.19 -24.81
N THR A 228 -26.47 -36.43 -23.56
CA THR A 228 -25.90 -37.48 -22.69
C THR A 228 -26.06 -38.85 -23.35
N VAL A 229 -27.27 -39.18 -23.83
CA VAL A 229 -27.54 -40.46 -24.51
C VAL A 229 -26.71 -40.62 -25.78
N ILE A 230 -26.53 -39.56 -26.57
CA ILE A 230 -25.63 -39.57 -27.75
C ILE A 230 -24.19 -39.87 -27.32
N GLY A 231 -23.70 -39.26 -26.25
CA GLY A 231 -22.36 -39.51 -25.73
C GLY A 231 -22.15 -40.96 -25.30
N GLU A 232 -23.11 -41.54 -24.58
CA GLU A 232 -23.10 -42.95 -24.19
C GLU A 232 -23.11 -43.86 -25.42
N ARG A 233 -23.98 -43.58 -26.38
CA ARG A 233 -24.09 -44.33 -27.65
C ARG A 233 -22.78 -44.32 -28.42
N ASP A 234 -22.16 -43.15 -28.58
CA ASP A 234 -20.90 -43.00 -29.30
C ASP A 234 -19.74 -43.69 -28.57
N TYR A 235 -19.74 -43.70 -27.24
CA TYR A 235 -18.78 -44.47 -26.46
C TYR A 235 -18.93 -45.98 -26.71
N ILE A 236 -20.16 -46.52 -26.72
CA ILE A 236 -20.39 -47.94 -27.05
C ILE A 236 -19.94 -48.25 -28.48
N VAL A 237 -20.18 -47.36 -29.45
CA VAL A 237 -19.69 -47.53 -30.84
C VAL A 237 -18.16 -47.56 -30.90
N GLN A 238 -17.47 -46.73 -30.10
CA GLN A 238 -16.02 -46.77 -29.99
C GLN A 238 -15.53 -48.11 -29.43
N LEU A 239 -16.18 -48.62 -28.38
CA LEU A 239 -15.87 -49.95 -27.82
C LEU A 239 -16.09 -51.05 -28.86
N GLN A 240 -17.21 -51.02 -29.59
CA GLN A 240 -17.52 -51.98 -30.66
C GLN A 240 -16.45 -51.97 -31.77
N THR A 241 -16.00 -50.78 -32.17
CA THR A 241 -14.95 -50.60 -33.18
C THR A 241 -13.64 -51.20 -32.68
N ALA A 242 -13.22 -50.85 -31.46
CA ALA A 242 -11.99 -51.36 -30.86
C ALA A 242 -12.00 -52.90 -30.68
N ILE A 243 -13.16 -53.47 -30.32
CA ILE A 243 -13.36 -54.92 -30.24
C ILE A 243 -13.17 -55.56 -31.62
N SER A 244 -13.81 -55.00 -32.66
CA SER A 244 -13.77 -55.53 -34.02
C SER A 244 -12.35 -55.43 -34.63
N ASP A 245 -11.64 -54.34 -34.36
CA ASP A 245 -10.26 -54.15 -34.80
C ASP A 245 -9.32 -55.15 -34.12
N ALA A 246 -9.45 -55.32 -32.79
CA ALA A 246 -8.65 -56.30 -32.05
C ALA A 246 -8.92 -57.73 -32.56
N GLN A 247 -10.18 -58.08 -32.82
CA GLN A 247 -10.55 -59.39 -33.40
C GLN A 247 -9.92 -59.61 -34.78
N THR A 248 -9.95 -58.58 -35.64
CA THR A 248 -9.34 -58.65 -36.98
C THR A 248 -7.84 -58.86 -36.88
N ARG A 249 -7.16 -58.11 -36.01
CA ARG A 249 -5.70 -58.26 -35.80
C ARG A 249 -5.32 -59.62 -35.22
N ILE A 250 -6.12 -60.17 -34.30
CA ILE A 250 -5.92 -61.53 -33.79
C ILE A 250 -6.03 -62.53 -34.94
N ALA A 251 -7.07 -62.43 -35.77
CA ALA A 251 -7.27 -63.35 -36.90
C ALA A 251 -6.15 -63.26 -37.93
N ASP A 252 -5.70 -62.04 -38.27
CA ASP A 252 -4.59 -61.79 -39.19
C ASP A 252 -3.28 -62.37 -38.65
N ALA A 253 -2.97 -62.14 -37.37
CA ALA A 253 -1.78 -62.70 -36.72
C ALA A 253 -1.83 -64.24 -36.67
N GLN A 254 -2.99 -64.83 -36.37
CA GLN A 254 -3.19 -66.28 -36.40
C GLN A 254 -2.99 -66.87 -37.80
N ALA A 255 -3.48 -66.18 -38.85
CA ALA A 255 -3.26 -66.60 -40.23
C ALA A 255 -1.78 -66.54 -40.61
N ALA A 256 -1.08 -65.47 -40.21
CA ALA A 256 0.35 -65.27 -40.46
C ALA A 256 1.24 -66.35 -39.80
N MET A 257 0.83 -66.94 -38.68
CA MET A 257 1.59 -68.03 -38.03
C MET A 257 1.73 -69.28 -38.91
N SER A 258 0.87 -69.45 -39.92
CA SER A 258 0.92 -70.58 -40.85
C SER A 258 1.88 -70.35 -42.03
N GLU A 259 2.49 -69.15 -42.15
CA GLU A 259 3.39 -68.82 -43.25
C GLU A 259 4.82 -69.39 -43.03
N PRO A 260 5.48 -69.90 -44.09
CA PRO A 260 6.85 -70.41 -43.97
C PRO A 260 7.84 -69.32 -43.53
N GLY A 261 8.46 -69.50 -42.36
CA GLY A 261 9.45 -68.57 -41.81
C GLY A 261 8.87 -67.47 -40.90
N ALA A 262 7.59 -67.56 -40.54
CA ALA A 262 6.94 -66.65 -39.60
C ALA A 262 7.60 -66.67 -38.20
N ASP A 263 7.71 -65.50 -37.57
CA ASP A 263 8.12 -65.37 -36.17
C ASP A 263 6.91 -65.65 -35.27
N THR A 264 6.72 -66.93 -34.95
CA THR A 264 5.57 -67.39 -34.17
C THR A 264 5.55 -66.83 -32.74
N ALA A 265 6.71 -66.44 -32.18
CA ALA A 265 6.77 -65.87 -30.85
C ALA A 265 6.29 -64.41 -30.85
N ALA A 266 6.74 -63.61 -31.82
CA ALA A 266 6.26 -62.24 -32.00
C ALA A 266 4.75 -62.20 -32.32
N LEU A 267 4.28 -63.09 -33.19
CA LEU A 267 2.86 -63.20 -33.53
C LEU A 267 2.00 -63.65 -32.33
N GLN A 268 2.51 -64.56 -31.49
CA GLN A 268 1.79 -64.95 -30.27
C GLN A 268 1.69 -63.80 -29.26
N ASN A 269 2.75 -62.98 -29.12
CA ASN A 269 2.70 -61.78 -28.28
C ASN A 269 1.70 -60.75 -28.81
N GLU A 270 1.60 -60.58 -30.13
CA GLU A 270 0.57 -59.72 -30.74
C GLU A 270 -0.84 -60.26 -30.47
N ILE A 271 -1.06 -61.56 -30.64
CA ILE A 271 -2.34 -62.22 -30.33
C ILE A 271 -2.72 -62.01 -28.86
N ASP A 272 -1.78 -62.24 -27.93
CA ASP A 272 -2.01 -62.09 -26.50
C ASP A 272 -2.34 -60.62 -26.16
N GLY A 273 -1.58 -59.65 -26.69
CA GLY A 273 -1.84 -58.22 -26.47
C GLY A 273 -3.17 -57.72 -27.05
N GLN A 274 -3.55 -58.17 -28.25
CA GLN A 274 -4.86 -57.84 -28.83
C GLN A 274 -6.01 -58.57 -28.10
N THR A 275 -5.77 -59.77 -27.59
CA THR A 275 -6.74 -60.50 -26.75
C THR A 275 -7.02 -59.74 -25.46
N ALA A 276 -5.98 -59.24 -24.78
CA ALA A 276 -6.16 -58.38 -23.60
C ALA A 276 -6.92 -57.10 -23.93
N THR A 277 -6.58 -56.44 -25.05
CA THR A 277 -7.28 -55.23 -25.51
C THR A 277 -8.77 -55.49 -25.75
N MET A 278 -9.12 -56.58 -26.43
CA MET A 278 -10.51 -56.97 -26.68
C MET A 278 -11.28 -57.21 -25.38
N HIS A 279 -10.72 -57.98 -24.44
CA HIS A 279 -11.39 -58.27 -23.17
C HIS A 279 -11.52 -57.05 -22.27
N LEU A 280 -10.55 -56.13 -22.27
CA LEU A 280 -10.67 -54.82 -21.61
C LEU A 280 -11.85 -54.02 -22.17
N ARG A 281 -11.99 -53.92 -23.49
CA ARG A 281 -13.10 -53.14 -24.09
C ARG A 281 -14.47 -53.74 -23.83
N TYR A 282 -14.57 -55.06 -23.77
CA TYR A 282 -15.78 -55.70 -23.29
C TYR A 282 -16.01 -55.47 -21.79
N ALA A 283 -14.97 -55.48 -20.96
CA ALA A 283 -15.10 -55.17 -19.53
C ALA A 283 -15.62 -53.73 -19.32
N ASP A 284 -15.07 -52.75 -20.06
CA ASP A 284 -15.55 -51.36 -20.06
C ASP A 284 -17.04 -51.27 -20.42
N PHE A 285 -17.49 -52.04 -21.42
CA PHE A 285 -18.89 -52.12 -21.83
C PHE A 285 -19.78 -52.75 -20.74
N VAL A 286 -19.32 -53.84 -20.14
CA VAL A 286 -20.06 -54.56 -19.11
C VAL A 286 -20.21 -53.72 -17.85
N GLU A 287 -19.14 -53.05 -17.42
CA GLU A 287 -19.16 -52.14 -16.27
C GLU A 287 -20.19 -51.03 -16.44
N MET A 288 -20.14 -50.32 -17.57
CA MET A 288 -21.11 -49.26 -17.88
C MET A 288 -22.56 -49.79 -17.91
N SER A 289 -22.76 -50.97 -18.49
CA SER A 289 -24.08 -51.59 -18.56
C SER A 289 -24.59 -52.07 -17.19
N LEU A 290 -23.69 -52.53 -16.31
CA LEU A 290 -24.03 -52.91 -14.95
C LEU A 290 -24.51 -51.71 -14.13
N TYR A 291 -23.87 -50.55 -14.26
CA TYR A 291 -24.34 -49.32 -13.62
C TYR A 291 -25.77 -48.96 -14.07
N ALA A 292 -26.02 -48.94 -15.38
CA ALA A 292 -27.36 -48.65 -15.90
C ALA A 292 -28.43 -49.65 -15.39
N MET A 293 -28.11 -50.95 -15.40
CA MET A 293 -29.02 -51.98 -14.88
C MET A 293 -29.30 -51.84 -13.38
N GLN A 294 -28.32 -51.38 -12.59
CA GLN A 294 -28.50 -51.14 -11.16
C GLN A 294 -29.39 -49.91 -10.90
N GLU A 295 -29.27 -48.86 -11.71
CA GLU A 295 -30.16 -47.69 -11.65
C GLU A 295 -31.60 -48.06 -12.01
N ASP A 296 -31.81 -48.82 -13.09
CA ASP A 296 -33.13 -49.32 -13.48
C ASP A 296 -33.76 -50.14 -12.34
N LYS A 297 -32.97 -51.02 -11.71
CA LYS A 297 -33.42 -51.81 -10.57
C LYS A 297 -33.79 -50.91 -9.38
N ALA A 298 -32.99 -49.90 -9.06
CA ALA A 298 -33.28 -48.96 -7.98
C ALA A 298 -34.59 -48.18 -8.25
N ALA A 299 -34.82 -47.77 -9.50
CA ALA A 299 -36.05 -47.11 -9.91
C ALA A 299 -37.28 -48.02 -9.77
N MET A 300 -37.17 -49.30 -10.16
CA MET A 300 -38.24 -50.28 -9.96
C MET A 300 -38.55 -50.52 -8.49
N ILE A 301 -37.53 -50.55 -7.62
CA ILE A 301 -37.71 -50.67 -6.16
C ILE A 301 -38.44 -49.44 -5.61
N ALA A 302 -38.04 -48.24 -6.02
CA ALA A 302 -38.69 -46.99 -5.62
C ALA A 302 -40.16 -46.92 -6.06
N ALA A 303 -40.49 -47.52 -7.21
CA ALA A 303 -41.86 -47.64 -7.72
C ALA A 303 -42.69 -48.75 -7.04
N GLY A 304 -42.10 -49.53 -6.12
CA GLY A 304 -42.77 -50.66 -5.47
C GLY A 304 -42.83 -51.93 -6.32
N GLU A 305 -42.05 -52.02 -7.39
CA GLU A 305 -42.00 -53.14 -8.36
C GLU A 305 -40.77 -54.05 -8.17
N GLY A 306 -40.10 -53.97 -7.01
CA GLY A 306 -38.85 -54.68 -6.72
C GLY A 306 -38.92 -56.21 -6.81
N ASP A 307 -40.10 -56.80 -6.62
CA ASP A 307 -40.35 -58.25 -6.73
C ASP A 307 -41.04 -58.65 -8.05
N SER A 308 -41.14 -57.73 -9.01
CA SER A 308 -41.77 -58.01 -10.30
C SER A 308 -40.96 -59.04 -11.10
N PRO A 309 -41.60 -59.83 -12.00
CA PRO A 309 -40.87 -60.74 -12.89
C PRO A 309 -39.76 -60.05 -13.71
N ALA A 310 -39.94 -58.77 -14.04
CA ALA A 310 -38.94 -57.97 -14.73
C ALA A 310 -37.74 -57.62 -13.82
N ALA A 311 -37.98 -57.23 -12.57
CA ALA A 311 -36.92 -56.94 -11.60
C ALA A 311 -36.09 -58.20 -11.26
N LEU A 312 -36.75 -59.36 -11.14
CA LEU A 312 -36.06 -60.64 -10.93
C LEU A 312 -35.20 -61.05 -12.13
N ALA A 313 -35.72 -60.89 -13.36
CA ALA A 313 -34.95 -61.16 -14.58
C ALA A 313 -33.74 -60.21 -14.72
N LEU A 314 -33.88 -58.96 -14.29
CA LEU A 314 -32.79 -57.99 -14.25
C LEU A 314 -31.72 -58.37 -13.22
N ASP A 315 -32.11 -58.88 -12.05
CA ASP A 315 -31.19 -59.35 -11.01
C ASP A 315 -30.34 -60.55 -11.45
N GLU A 316 -30.99 -61.51 -12.12
CA GLU A 316 -30.30 -62.65 -12.75
C GLU A 316 -29.30 -62.19 -13.81
N LYS A 317 -29.68 -61.18 -14.63
CA LYS A 317 -28.80 -60.61 -15.66
C LYS A 317 -27.60 -59.88 -15.03
N ILE A 318 -27.81 -59.05 -14.01
CA ILE A 318 -26.75 -58.34 -13.26
C ILE A 318 -25.75 -59.35 -12.69
N THR A 319 -26.24 -60.42 -12.07
CA THR A 319 -25.39 -61.48 -11.51
C THR A 319 -24.52 -62.13 -12.59
N ALA A 320 -25.11 -62.50 -13.73
CA ALA A 320 -24.39 -63.12 -14.83
C ALA A 320 -23.34 -62.18 -15.46
N TRP A 321 -23.68 -60.90 -15.64
CA TRP A 321 -22.78 -59.91 -16.23
C TRP A 321 -21.65 -59.51 -15.27
N THR A 322 -21.88 -59.56 -13.95
CA THR A 322 -20.83 -59.35 -12.95
C THR A 322 -19.78 -60.46 -13.02
N ALA A 323 -20.22 -61.72 -13.14
CA ALA A 323 -19.31 -62.85 -13.33
C ALA A 323 -18.53 -62.78 -14.66
N ASP A 324 -19.15 -62.28 -15.74
CA ASP A 324 -18.49 -62.01 -17.01
C ASP A 324 -17.39 -60.94 -16.88
N PHE A 325 -17.68 -59.84 -16.19
CA PHE A 325 -16.70 -58.77 -15.91
C PHE A 325 -15.47 -59.31 -15.18
N ASP A 326 -15.69 -60.04 -14.07
CA ASP A 326 -14.62 -60.64 -13.28
C ASP A 326 -13.76 -61.61 -14.12
N ALA A 327 -14.40 -62.42 -14.96
CA ALA A 327 -13.72 -63.35 -15.85
C ALA A 327 -12.86 -62.63 -16.91
N ARG A 328 -13.34 -61.51 -17.48
CA ARG A 328 -12.53 -60.70 -18.42
C ARG A 328 -11.32 -60.09 -17.74
N TRP A 329 -11.48 -59.59 -16.52
CA TRP A 329 -10.37 -59.03 -15.76
C TRP A 329 -9.32 -60.10 -15.42
N ALA A 330 -9.76 -61.30 -15.07
CA ALA A 330 -8.89 -62.46 -14.87
C ALA A 330 -8.10 -62.81 -16.14
N ILE A 331 -8.75 -62.83 -17.32
CA ILE A 331 -8.09 -63.07 -18.61
C ILE A 331 -7.00 -62.03 -18.87
N VAL A 332 -7.32 -60.74 -18.72
CA VAL A 332 -6.36 -59.64 -18.95
C VAL A 332 -5.15 -59.76 -18.03
N THR A 333 -5.39 -60.09 -16.76
CA THR A 333 -4.33 -60.26 -15.76
C THR A 333 -3.44 -61.44 -16.05
N SER A 334 -4.01 -62.59 -16.42
CA SER A 334 -3.24 -63.76 -16.83
C SER A 334 -2.40 -63.46 -18.08
N ILE A 335 -2.90 -62.69 -19.05
CA ILE A 335 -2.12 -62.26 -20.21
C ILE A 335 -0.93 -61.37 -19.80
N GLN A 336 -1.13 -60.42 -18.89
CA GLN A 336 -0.04 -59.56 -18.41
C GLN A 336 1.03 -60.38 -17.66
N LYS A 337 0.61 -61.36 -16.86
CA LYS A 337 1.55 -62.29 -16.21
C LYS A 337 2.33 -63.11 -17.22
N ILE A 338 1.68 -63.64 -18.26
CA ILE A 338 2.34 -64.37 -19.35
C ILE A 338 3.38 -63.47 -20.03
N ALA A 339 3.07 -62.20 -20.30
CA ALA A 339 4.04 -61.26 -20.87
C ALA A 339 5.28 -61.11 -19.97
N ASN A 340 5.08 -60.87 -18.67
CA ASN A 340 6.17 -60.72 -17.71
C ASN A 340 7.01 -62.01 -17.56
N LEU A 341 6.37 -63.17 -17.52
CA LEU A 341 7.04 -64.47 -17.44
C LEU A 341 7.82 -64.78 -18.74
N THR A 342 7.29 -64.39 -19.90
CA THR A 342 7.96 -64.51 -21.20
C THR A 342 9.22 -63.64 -21.26
N GLU A 343 9.19 -62.43 -20.69
CA GLU A 343 10.39 -61.59 -20.55
C GLU A 343 11.43 -62.25 -19.63
N ALA A 344 10.99 -62.78 -18.47
CA ALA A 344 11.85 -63.45 -17.51
C ALA A 344 12.55 -64.70 -18.07
N ILE A 345 11.94 -65.42 -19.01
CA ILE A 345 12.57 -66.55 -19.72
C ILE A 345 13.84 -66.14 -20.48
N ASN A 346 13.91 -64.89 -20.94
CA ASN A 346 15.04 -64.39 -21.72
C ASN A 346 16.21 -63.89 -20.85
N GLU A 347 16.07 -63.91 -19.51
CA GLU A 347 17.13 -63.48 -18.60
C GLU A 347 18.26 -64.52 -18.43
N PRO A 348 19.53 -64.10 -18.35
CA PRO A 348 20.65 -65.02 -18.15
C PRO A 348 20.54 -65.80 -16.83
N GLY A 349 20.37 -67.13 -16.91
CA GLY A 349 20.29 -68.02 -15.74
C GLY A 349 18.87 -68.34 -15.28
N ALA A 350 17.84 -67.96 -16.04
CA ALA A 350 16.45 -68.30 -15.77
C ALA A 350 16.17 -69.81 -15.81
N ASP A 351 15.30 -70.29 -14.90
CA ASP A 351 14.75 -71.65 -14.95
C ASP A 351 13.62 -71.72 -15.98
N VAL A 352 14.01 -71.93 -17.23
CA VAL A 352 13.10 -71.96 -18.38
C VAL A 352 11.98 -72.99 -18.21
N ALA A 353 12.25 -74.13 -17.58
CA ALA A 353 11.25 -75.19 -17.41
C ALA A 353 10.19 -74.81 -16.36
N ALA A 354 10.60 -74.18 -15.26
CA ALA A 354 9.67 -73.69 -14.23
C ALA A 354 8.81 -72.53 -14.76
N LEU A 355 9.43 -71.54 -15.41
CA LEU A 355 8.73 -70.39 -15.97
C LEU A 355 7.75 -70.79 -17.09
N GLN A 356 8.12 -71.77 -17.94
CA GLN A 356 7.20 -72.29 -18.96
C GLN A 356 5.99 -73.01 -18.33
N ALA A 357 6.17 -73.74 -17.23
CA ALA A 357 5.05 -74.39 -16.53
C ALA A 357 4.10 -73.36 -15.90
N GLU A 358 4.61 -72.23 -15.41
CA GLU A 358 3.78 -71.11 -14.93
C GLU A 358 2.99 -70.44 -16.07
N ILE A 359 3.62 -70.23 -17.23
CA ILE A 359 2.94 -69.72 -18.44
C ILE A 359 1.82 -70.67 -18.88
N ASP A 360 2.08 -71.97 -18.92
CA ASP A 360 1.07 -72.98 -19.29
C ASP A 360 -0.10 -73.00 -18.29
N GLY A 361 0.19 -72.79 -17.00
CA GLY A 361 -0.83 -72.64 -15.95
C GLY A 361 -1.72 -71.41 -16.14
N GLU A 362 -1.13 -70.26 -16.45
CA GLU A 362 -1.88 -69.03 -16.73
C GLU A 362 -2.68 -69.14 -18.05
N ARG A 363 -2.18 -69.87 -19.06
CA ARG A 363 -2.95 -70.16 -20.29
C ARG A 363 -4.17 -71.05 -20.01
N ALA A 364 -4.05 -72.05 -19.15
CA ALA A 364 -5.18 -72.87 -18.71
C ALA A 364 -6.22 -72.07 -17.88
N ALA A 365 -5.75 -71.10 -17.09
CA ALA A 365 -6.63 -70.18 -16.35
C ALA A 365 -7.44 -69.26 -17.29
N ILE A 366 -6.83 -68.79 -18.39
CA ILE A 366 -7.51 -68.05 -19.45
C ILE A 366 -8.62 -68.90 -20.08
N GLU A 367 -8.36 -70.16 -20.43
CA GLU A 367 -9.38 -71.07 -20.99
C GLU A 367 -10.55 -71.26 -20.04
N THR A 368 -10.27 -71.48 -18.74
CA THR A 368 -11.32 -71.61 -17.72
C THR A 368 -12.18 -70.36 -17.61
N SER A 369 -11.55 -69.18 -17.65
CA SER A 369 -12.27 -67.89 -17.58
C SER A 369 -13.05 -67.57 -18.87
N ARG A 370 -12.65 -68.13 -20.02
CA ARG A 370 -13.41 -67.98 -21.28
C ARG A 370 -14.73 -68.74 -21.24
N ASP A 371 -14.79 -69.89 -20.57
CA ASP A 371 -16.01 -70.70 -20.45
C ASP A 371 -17.12 -70.03 -19.63
N THR A 372 -16.78 -68.99 -18.85
CA THR A 372 -17.72 -68.23 -18.03
C THR A 372 -18.22 -66.94 -18.70
N LEU A 373 -17.70 -66.59 -19.89
CA LEU A 373 -18.12 -65.38 -20.60
C LEU A 373 -19.51 -65.58 -21.21
N VAL A 374 -20.42 -64.65 -20.93
CA VAL A 374 -21.80 -64.64 -21.43
C VAL A 374 -22.11 -63.43 -22.29
N VAL A 375 -21.30 -62.36 -22.22
CA VAL A 375 -21.48 -61.14 -23.01
C VAL A 375 -20.79 -61.26 -24.37
N THR A 376 -21.52 -60.92 -25.42
CA THR A 376 -21.15 -61.12 -26.82
C THR A 376 -21.18 -59.82 -27.62
N ALA A 377 -20.71 -59.88 -28.87
CA ALA A 377 -20.83 -58.75 -29.80
C ALA A 377 -22.30 -58.36 -30.08
N ALA A 378 -23.24 -59.31 -29.95
CA ALA A 378 -24.66 -59.03 -30.11
C ALA A 378 -25.18 -58.11 -28.99
N ASP A 379 -24.74 -58.31 -27.75
CA ASP A 379 -25.13 -57.46 -26.63
C ASP A 379 -24.68 -56.00 -26.81
N VAL A 380 -23.50 -55.80 -27.41
CA VAL A 380 -22.98 -54.46 -27.76
C VAL A 380 -23.84 -53.82 -28.86
N VAL A 381 -24.22 -54.59 -29.89
CA VAL A 381 -25.11 -54.11 -30.97
C VAL A 381 -26.49 -53.76 -30.41
N ASP A 382 -27.04 -54.59 -29.55
CA ASP A 382 -28.35 -54.38 -28.92
C ASP A 382 -28.34 -53.13 -28.02
N ALA A 383 -27.25 -52.89 -27.30
CA ALA A 383 -27.07 -51.67 -26.50
C ALA A 383 -27.00 -50.41 -27.36
N ILE A 384 -26.31 -50.43 -28.51
CA ILE A 384 -26.30 -49.32 -29.47
C ILE A 384 -27.71 -49.09 -30.02
N ALA A 385 -28.43 -50.15 -30.40
CA ALA A 385 -29.79 -50.05 -30.92
C ALA A 385 -30.77 -49.51 -29.87
N ALA A 386 -30.60 -49.88 -28.59
CA ALA A 386 -31.38 -49.34 -27.48
C ALA A 386 -31.13 -47.84 -27.31
N LYS A 387 -29.87 -47.40 -27.36
CA LYS A 387 -29.53 -45.97 -27.29
C LYS A 387 -29.99 -45.19 -28.52
N ASP A 388 -29.92 -45.75 -29.71
CA ASP A 388 -30.49 -45.15 -30.93
C ASP A 388 -32.01 -44.96 -30.81
N ALA A 389 -32.72 -45.92 -30.21
CA ALA A 389 -34.16 -45.82 -29.94
C ALA A 389 -34.48 -44.74 -28.88
N GLU A 390 -33.65 -44.64 -27.84
CA GLU A 390 -33.75 -43.60 -26.81
C GLU A 390 -33.52 -42.21 -27.41
N ILE A 391 -32.51 -42.03 -28.27
CA ILE A 391 -32.26 -40.78 -29.01
C ILE A 391 -33.47 -40.42 -29.88
N ALA A 392 -34.03 -41.39 -30.60
CA ALA A 392 -35.20 -41.18 -31.47
C ALA A 392 -36.46 -40.81 -30.68
N SER A 393 -36.55 -41.14 -29.39
CA SER A 393 -37.70 -40.76 -28.54
C SER A 393 -37.85 -39.23 -28.39
N TYR A 394 -36.76 -38.49 -28.56
CA TYR A 394 -36.75 -37.03 -28.49
C TYR A 394 -37.16 -36.33 -29.79
N ASP A 395 -37.23 -37.02 -30.93
CA ASP A 395 -37.50 -36.43 -32.25
C ASP A 395 -38.91 -35.81 -32.36
N GLY A 396 -39.83 -36.19 -31.46
CA GLY A 396 -41.14 -35.56 -31.34
C GLY A 396 -41.11 -34.17 -30.68
N THR A 397 -40.00 -33.81 -30.05
CA THR A 397 -39.83 -32.59 -29.25
C THR A 397 -38.66 -31.72 -29.69
N LEU A 398 -37.62 -32.30 -30.28
CA LEU A 398 -36.38 -31.65 -30.65
C LEU A 398 -36.08 -31.80 -32.15
N PRO A 399 -35.39 -30.84 -32.79
CA PRO A 399 -34.87 -31.02 -34.14
C PRO A 399 -33.81 -32.13 -34.18
N PRO A 400 -33.43 -32.62 -35.38
CA PRO A 400 -32.39 -33.64 -35.53
C PRO A 400 -31.08 -33.26 -34.81
N PRO A 401 -30.38 -34.23 -34.21
CA PRO A 401 -29.06 -33.99 -33.61
C PRO A 401 -28.09 -33.33 -34.60
N GLY A 402 -27.28 -32.38 -34.11
CA GLY A 402 -26.31 -31.64 -34.93
C GLY A 402 -26.57 -30.14 -34.94
N GLU A 403 -26.28 -29.48 -36.07
CA GLU A 403 -26.30 -28.01 -36.19
C GLU A 403 -27.64 -27.37 -35.83
N GLU A 404 -28.77 -27.99 -36.22
CA GLU A 404 -30.11 -27.45 -35.93
C GLU A 404 -30.42 -27.45 -34.43
N THR A 405 -30.05 -28.53 -33.73
CA THR A 405 -30.20 -28.61 -32.27
C THR A 405 -29.29 -27.62 -31.56
N ALA A 406 -28.04 -27.49 -32.02
CA ALA A 406 -27.09 -26.54 -31.46
C ALA A 406 -27.56 -25.09 -31.67
N ALA A 407 -28.13 -24.77 -32.84
CA ALA A 407 -28.72 -23.48 -33.13
C ALA A 407 -29.93 -23.18 -32.23
N LEU A 408 -30.85 -24.14 -32.07
CA LEU A 408 -31.98 -24.01 -31.14
C LEU A 408 -31.50 -23.80 -29.69
N GLN A 409 -30.52 -24.58 -29.24
CA GLN A 409 -29.95 -24.45 -27.90
C GLN A 409 -29.35 -23.06 -27.66
N ALA A 410 -28.59 -22.55 -28.64
CA ALA A 410 -28.01 -21.21 -28.57
C ALA A 410 -29.08 -20.11 -28.54
N GLU A 411 -30.15 -20.24 -29.34
CA GLU A 411 -31.29 -19.32 -29.34
C GLU A 411 -32.00 -19.30 -27.98
N LEU A 412 -32.31 -20.47 -27.42
CA LEU A 412 -32.99 -20.60 -26.12
C LEU A 412 -32.16 -20.03 -24.98
N TYR A 413 -30.84 -20.28 -24.97
CA TYR A 413 -29.94 -19.68 -23.97
C TYR A 413 -29.82 -18.15 -24.13
N ALA A 414 -29.72 -17.64 -25.36
CA ALA A 414 -29.68 -16.19 -25.59
C ALA A 414 -30.99 -15.52 -25.13
N ALA A 415 -32.14 -16.15 -25.40
CA ALA A 415 -33.44 -15.68 -24.94
C ALA A 415 -33.56 -15.72 -23.40
N ALA A 416 -33.16 -16.82 -22.77
CA ALA A 416 -33.17 -16.98 -21.32
C ALA A 416 -32.24 -15.98 -20.63
N SER A 417 -31.02 -15.80 -21.14
CA SER A 417 -30.06 -14.82 -20.63
C SER A 417 -30.61 -13.39 -20.71
N LYS A 418 -31.18 -13.01 -21.86
CA LYS A 418 -31.83 -11.70 -22.02
C LYS A 418 -32.99 -11.52 -21.05
N ALA A 419 -33.81 -12.55 -20.86
CA ALA A 419 -34.93 -12.53 -19.91
C ALA A 419 -34.42 -12.37 -18.46
N SER A 420 -33.40 -13.13 -18.05
CA SER A 420 -32.77 -13.01 -16.74
C SER A 420 -32.17 -11.63 -16.50
N SER A 421 -31.47 -11.05 -17.49
CA SER A 421 -30.95 -9.67 -17.38
C SER A 421 -32.06 -8.65 -17.22
N TYR A 422 -33.19 -8.82 -17.91
CA TYR A 422 -34.35 -7.96 -17.76
C TYR A 422 -34.98 -8.05 -16.37
N ILE A 423 -35.15 -9.28 -15.84
CA ILE A 423 -35.65 -9.51 -14.48
C ILE A 423 -34.73 -8.84 -13.46
N GLY A 424 -33.41 -9.09 -13.52
CA GLY A 424 -32.45 -8.48 -12.61
C GLY A 424 -32.43 -6.94 -12.67
N ALA A 425 -32.56 -6.36 -13.87
CA ALA A 425 -32.65 -4.90 -14.02
C ALA A 425 -33.97 -4.34 -13.45
N THR A 426 -35.08 -5.08 -13.55
CA THR A 426 -36.41 -4.64 -13.09
C THR A 426 -36.65 -4.85 -11.59
N ASP A 427 -35.95 -5.78 -10.94
CA ASP A 427 -36.08 -6.01 -9.49
C ASP A 427 -35.72 -4.76 -8.66
N LYS A 428 -34.78 -3.92 -9.12
CA LYS A 428 -34.49 -2.62 -8.51
C LYS A 428 -35.69 -1.67 -8.54
N PHE A 429 -36.41 -1.63 -9.67
CA PHE A 429 -37.62 -0.81 -9.82
C PHE A 429 -38.80 -1.36 -9.03
N VAL A 430 -38.96 -2.68 -8.94
CA VAL A 430 -39.97 -3.29 -8.05
C VAL A 430 -39.69 -2.92 -6.60
N THR A 431 -38.46 -3.09 -6.15
CA THR A 431 -38.04 -2.75 -4.78
C THR A 431 -38.23 -1.27 -4.48
N LEU A 432 -37.91 -0.39 -5.44
CA LEU A 432 -38.16 1.04 -5.34
C LEU A 432 -39.66 1.32 -5.22
N PHE A 433 -40.48 0.76 -6.11
CA PHE A 433 -41.93 0.96 -6.09
C PHE A 433 -42.54 0.56 -4.74
N GLU A 434 -42.16 -0.62 -4.21
CA GLU A 434 -42.65 -1.12 -2.92
C GLU A 434 -42.21 -0.28 -1.72
N ALA A 435 -41.15 0.51 -1.87
CA ALA A 435 -40.62 1.33 -0.79
C ALA A 435 -41.36 2.67 -0.61
N TYR A 436 -42.06 3.16 -1.62
CA TYR A 436 -42.70 4.48 -1.56
C TYR A 436 -44.22 4.38 -1.67
N SER A 437 -44.90 5.33 -1.05
CA SER A 437 -46.36 5.38 -0.96
C SER A 437 -46.89 6.74 -1.43
N PHE A 438 -46.57 7.17 -2.65
CA PHE A 438 -47.18 8.40 -3.19
C PHE A 438 -48.62 8.13 -3.65
N ASN A 439 -49.48 9.15 -3.58
CA ASN A 439 -50.81 9.05 -4.16
C ASN A 439 -50.73 9.03 -5.70
N PRO A 440 -51.70 8.41 -6.41
CA PRO A 440 -51.71 8.40 -7.88
C PRO A 440 -51.75 9.79 -8.54
N ASP A 441 -52.21 10.83 -7.82
CA ASP A 441 -52.17 12.22 -8.28
C ASP A 441 -50.80 12.90 -8.09
N GLY A 442 -49.82 12.18 -7.54
CA GLY A 442 -48.47 12.64 -7.27
C GLY A 442 -48.31 13.39 -5.95
N THR A 443 -49.35 13.50 -5.12
CA THR A 443 -49.26 14.11 -3.79
C THR A 443 -48.69 13.14 -2.75
N VAL A 444 -48.12 13.68 -1.67
CA VAL A 444 -47.62 12.90 -0.53
C VAL A 444 -48.75 12.67 0.49
N PRO A 445 -48.99 11.43 0.97
CA PRO A 445 -49.95 11.16 2.03
C PRO A 445 -49.65 11.91 3.34
N ALA A 446 -50.64 11.99 4.24
CA ALA A 446 -50.49 12.73 5.50
C ALA A 446 -49.39 12.13 6.41
N GLU A 447 -49.24 10.82 6.36
CA GLU A 447 -48.22 10.02 7.04
C GLU A 447 -46.82 10.12 6.41
N GLY A 448 -46.70 10.74 5.23
CA GLY A 448 -45.46 10.91 4.48
C GLY A 448 -45.34 9.99 3.28
N PHE A 449 -44.25 10.14 2.51
CA PHE A 449 -44.05 9.37 1.27
C PHE A 449 -43.58 7.92 1.52
N GLN A 450 -43.35 7.51 2.77
CA GLN A 450 -43.11 6.13 3.20
C GLN A 450 -43.80 5.84 4.54
N THR A 451 -44.25 4.61 4.72
CA THR A 451 -44.64 4.06 6.03
C THR A 451 -43.43 3.84 6.94
N GLU A 452 -43.64 3.66 8.24
CA GLU A 452 -42.56 3.37 9.20
C GLU A 452 -41.74 2.13 8.81
N GLN A 453 -42.40 1.07 8.33
CA GLN A 453 -41.72 -0.16 7.91
C GLN A 453 -40.93 0.03 6.61
N GLN A 454 -41.48 0.76 5.64
CA GLN A 454 -40.78 1.12 4.41
C GLN A 454 -39.54 1.98 4.71
N LEU A 455 -39.70 2.98 5.58
CA LEU A 455 -38.62 3.85 6.01
C LEU A 455 -37.50 3.05 6.68
N ALA A 456 -37.82 2.15 7.61
CA ALA A 456 -36.82 1.31 8.27
C ALA A 456 -35.99 0.50 7.27
N LYS A 457 -36.65 -0.18 6.32
CA LYS A 457 -35.99 -0.93 5.24
C LYS A 457 -35.17 -0.04 4.32
N THR A 458 -35.65 1.17 4.03
CA THR A 458 -34.96 2.15 3.18
C THR A 458 -33.69 2.63 3.86
N THR A 459 -33.76 2.96 5.15
CA THR A 459 -32.60 3.41 5.91
C THR A 459 -31.57 2.30 6.12
N GLU A 460 -32.01 1.06 6.37
CA GLU A 460 -31.12 -0.10 6.43
C GLU A 460 -30.43 -0.30 5.08
N ARG A 461 -31.20 -0.27 3.98
CA ARG A 461 -30.65 -0.41 2.63
C ARG A 461 -29.66 0.71 2.30
N TYR A 462 -29.92 1.95 2.70
CA TYR A 462 -28.99 3.06 2.52
C TYR A 462 -27.68 2.85 3.28
N ILE A 463 -27.73 2.29 4.50
CA ILE A 463 -26.53 1.96 5.28
C ILE A 463 -25.69 0.89 4.57
N PHE A 464 -26.32 -0.12 3.95
CA PHE A 464 -25.63 -1.17 3.21
C PHE A 464 -25.37 -0.85 1.73
N SER A 465 -25.83 0.29 1.21
CA SER A 465 -25.51 0.76 -0.13
C SER A 465 -24.21 1.55 -0.19
N GLN A 466 -23.60 1.82 0.97
CA GLN A 466 -22.33 2.51 1.07
C GLN A 466 -21.21 1.65 0.50
N GLU A 467 -20.09 2.28 0.14
CA GLU A 467 -18.95 1.58 -0.45
C GLU A 467 -18.37 0.48 0.46
N ARG A 468 -18.59 0.61 1.78
CA ARG A 468 -18.07 -0.30 2.80
C ARG A 468 -19.08 -0.53 3.90
N THR A 469 -18.96 -1.68 4.55
CA THR A 469 -19.70 -1.94 5.79
C THR A 469 -19.21 -0.97 6.86
N THR A 470 -20.08 -0.06 7.30
CA THR A 470 -19.76 0.86 8.39
C THR A 470 -20.02 0.21 9.74
N LYS A 471 -19.62 0.86 10.83
CA LYS A 471 -19.93 0.38 12.19
C LYS A 471 -21.43 0.30 12.42
N THR A 472 -22.19 1.25 11.89
CA THR A 472 -23.66 1.19 11.93
C THR A 472 -24.18 -0.02 11.16
N GLY A 473 -23.63 -0.31 9.97
CA GLY A 473 -23.95 -1.51 9.21
C GLY A 473 -23.62 -2.81 9.95
N ALA A 474 -22.45 -2.88 10.57
CA ALA A 474 -22.03 -4.02 11.38
C ALA A 474 -22.98 -4.27 12.56
N LEU A 475 -23.42 -3.21 13.26
CA LEU A 475 -24.42 -3.33 14.33
C LEU A 475 -25.75 -3.90 13.83
N LEU A 476 -26.21 -3.49 12.65
CA LEU A 476 -27.43 -4.02 12.04
C LEU A 476 -27.27 -5.47 11.58
N ASN A 477 -26.10 -5.84 11.06
CA ASN A 477 -25.78 -7.23 10.72
C ASN A 477 -25.78 -8.13 11.96
N ASP A 478 -25.15 -7.70 13.06
CA ASP A 478 -25.17 -8.45 14.32
C ASP A 478 -26.59 -8.61 14.87
N GLN A 479 -27.40 -7.55 14.80
CA GLN A 479 -28.80 -7.61 15.19
C GLN A 479 -29.57 -8.63 14.32
N TYR A 480 -29.41 -8.57 12.99
CA TYR A 480 -30.04 -9.51 12.07
C TYR A 480 -29.62 -10.95 12.38
N PHE A 481 -28.32 -11.19 12.59
CA PHE A 481 -27.79 -12.48 12.98
C PHE A 481 -28.45 -13.01 14.26
N ARG A 482 -28.50 -12.21 15.32
CA ARG A 482 -29.11 -12.60 16.60
C ARG A 482 -30.59 -12.91 16.49
N ASP A 483 -31.32 -12.15 15.66
CA ASP A 483 -32.76 -12.34 15.45
C ASP A 483 -33.08 -13.56 14.59
N LYS A 484 -32.17 -13.96 13.67
CA LYS A 484 -32.41 -14.99 12.65
C LYS A 484 -31.74 -16.32 12.90
N ILE A 485 -30.52 -16.34 13.43
CA ILE A 485 -29.67 -17.54 13.40
C ILE A 485 -30.33 -18.75 14.05
N ASN A 486 -31.06 -18.56 15.15
CA ASN A 486 -31.73 -19.64 15.87
C ASN A 486 -33.15 -19.94 15.38
N THR A 487 -33.56 -19.37 14.24
CA THR A 487 -34.83 -19.69 13.56
C THR A 487 -34.68 -20.79 12.52
N PHE A 488 -33.45 -21.09 12.07
CA PHE A 488 -33.18 -22.14 11.10
C PHE A 488 -33.21 -23.52 11.76
N THR A 489 -33.67 -24.53 11.01
CA THR A 489 -33.79 -25.91 11.49
C THR A 489 -32.86 -26.88 10.76
N THR A 490 -32.38 -26.51 9.58
CA THR A 490 -31.37 -27.26 8.82
C THR A 490 -30.25 -26.34 8.32
N VAL A 491 -29.10 -26.93 8.00
CA VAL A 491 -27.97 -26.19 7.44
C VAL A 491 -28.32 -25.60 6.06
N ASP A 492 -29.13 -26.29 5.26
CA ASP A 492 -29.57 -25.81 3.94
C ASP A 492 -30.45 -24.55 4.05
N GLU A 493 -31.34 -24.49 5.04
CA GLU A 493 -32.15 -23.29 5.31
C GLU A 493 -31.27 -22.10 5.69
N LEU A 494 -30.26 -22.33 6.53
CA LEU A 494 -29.29 -21.31 6.93
C LEU A 494 -28.47 -20.82 5.73
N MET A 495 -27.95 -21.76 4.92
CA MET A 495 -27.11 -21.45 3.76
C MET A 495 -27.86 -20.76 2.63
N ALA A 496 -29.19 -20.81 2.62
CA ALA A 496 -30.03 -20.03 1.71
C ALA A 496 -30.11 -18.54 2.08
N ASP A 497 -29.79 -18.15 3.32
CA ASP A 497 -29.73 -16.76 3.75
C ASP A 497 -28.33 -16.18 3.48
N ALA A 498 -28.19 -15.50 2.34
CA ALA A 498 -26.93 -14.91 1.91
C ALA A 498 -26.34 -13.93 2.95
N ARG A 499 -27.17 -13.20 3.70
CA ARG A 499 -26.68 -12.23 4.71
C ARG A 499 -26.05 -12.95 5.89
N ILE A 500 -26.66 -14.05 6.35
CA ILE A 500 -26.07 -14.88 7.42
C ILE A 500 -24.76 -15.52 6.94
N VAL A 501 -24.72 -16.02 5.70
CA VAL A 501 -23.50 -16.61 5.13
C VAL A 501 -22.35 -15.61 5.11
N GLU A 502 -22.57 -14.37 4.67
CA GLU A 502 -21.52 -13.34 4.66
C GLU A 502 -21.09 -12.93 6.09
N ILE A 503 -22.04 -12.77 7.02
CA ILE A 503 -21.71 -12.49 8.43
C ILE A 503 -20.83 -13.60 9.02
N LEU A 504 -21.13 -14.87 8.73
CA LEU A 504 -20.32 -16.00 9.21
C LEU A 504 -18.94 -16.05 8.55
N LYS A 505 -18.83 -15.69 7.27
CA LYS A 505 -17.51 -15.59 6.64
C LYS A 505 -16.66 -14.51 7.31
N ASP A 506 -17.21 -13.33 7.55
CA ASP A 506 -16.52 -12.24 8.24
C ASP A 506 -16.17 -12.65 9.68
N ALA A 507 -17.11 -13.25 10.42
CA ALA A 507 -16.90 -13.69 11.80
C ALA A 507 -15.86 -14.81 11.95
N PHE A 508 -15.54 -15.54 10.89
CA PHE A 508 -14.54 -16.60 10.94
C PHE A 508 -13.37 -16.33 10.00
N ASN A 509 -13.16 -15.09 9.52
CA ASN A 509 -12.04 -14.75 8.64
C ASN A 509 -11.96 -15.65 7.37
N LEU A 510 -13.12 -16.00 6.82
CA LEU A 510 -13.24 -16.85 5.63
C LEU A 510 -13.57 -16.05 4.35
N SER A 511 -13.83 -14.74 4.48
CA SER A 511 -14.21 -13.86 3.37
C SER A 511 -13.08 -13.65 2.36
N THR A 512 -11.82 -13.72 2.80
CA THR A 512 -10.61 -13.56 1.96
C THR A 512 -10.28 -14.82 1.14
N SER A 513 -10.90 -15.95 1.45
CA SER A 513 -10.55 -17.26 0.90
C SER A 513 -11.47 -17.68 -0.25
N LEU A 514 -11.04 -17.45 -1.50
CA LEU A 514 -11.79 -17.82 -2.72
C LEU A 514 -12.11 -19.32 -2.83
N SER A 515 -11.39 -20.19 -2.12
CA SER A 515 -11.64 -21.64 -2.06
C SER A 515 -12.77 -22.03 -1.09
N VAL A 516 -13.23 -21.11 -0.24
CA VAL A 516 -14.30 -21.34 0.74
C VAL A 516 -15.64 -20.91 0.12
N VAL A 517 -16.25 -21.84 -0.60
CA VAL A 517 -17.58 -21.69 -1.20
C VAL A 517 -18.67 -22.13 -0.21
N SER A 518 -19.94 -21.86 -0.53
CA SER A 518 -21.09 -22.22 0.33
C SER A 518 -21.12 -23.70 0.73
N SER A 519 -20.74 -24.62 -0.18
CA SER A 519 -20.66 -26.05 0.15
C SER A 519 -19.53 -26.37 1.14
N THR A 520 -18.41 -25.64 1.11
CA THR A 520 -17.34 -25.77 2.10
C THR A 520 -17.84 -25.38 3.49
N LEU A 521 -18.58 -24.26 3.60
CA LEU A 521 -19.17 -23.79 4.86
C LEU A 521 -20.22 -24.78 5.40
N ALA A 522 -21.12 -25.25 4.52
CA ALA A 522 -22.14 -26.24 4.88
C ALA A 522 -21.50 -27.52 5.44
N ASN A 523 -20.53 -28.08 4.72
CA ASN A 523 -19.81 -29.27 5.17
C ASN A 523 -19.04 -29.05 6.47
N ALA A 524 -18.42 -27.88 6.65
CA ALA A 524 -17.72 -27.57 7.89
C ALA A 524 -18.67 -27.53 9.10
N MET A 525 -19.84 -26.91 8.96
CA MET A 525 -20.84 -26.83 10.03
C MET A 525 -21.49 -28.17 10.39
N THR A 526 -21.50 -29.15 9.49
CA THR A 526 -22.04 -30.50 9.72
C THR A 526 -20.97 -31.54 10.07
N THR A 527 -19.68 -31.21 9.96
CA THR A 527 -18.58 -32.12 10.30
C THR A 527 -18.23 -32.02 11.79
N PRO A 528 -18.16 -33.13 12.55
CA PRO A 528 -17.69 -33.15 13.93
C PRO A 528 -16.24 -32.66 14.08
N SER A 529 -15.96 -31.90 15.14
CA SER A 529 -14.67 -31.20 15.33
C SER A 529 -14.15 -31.19 16.78
N THR A 530 -14.52 -32.19 17.58
CA THR A 530 -13.84 -32.40 18.88
C THR A 530 -12.38 -32.77 18.64
N ASP A 531 -11.52 -32.61 19.64
CA ASP A 531 -10.09 -32.93 19.48
C ASP A 531 -9.87 -34.38 19.03
N ALA A 532 -10.74 -35.32 19.42
CA ALA A 532 -10.71 -36.71 18.96
C ALA A 532 -11.16 -36.87 17.51
N ASP A 533 -12.17 -36.11 17.05
CA ASP A 533 -12.64 -36.18 15.65
C ASP A 533 -11.57 -35.69 14.67
N LEU A 534 -10.77 -34.71 15.10
CA LEU A 534 -9.67 -34.16 14.30
C LEU A 534 -8.42 -35.07 14.26
N GLU A 535 -8.39 -36.16 15.03
CA GLU A 535 -7.36 -37.20 14.90
C GLU A 535 -7.69 -38.18 13.75
N ASP A 536 -8.93 -38.25 13.27
CA ASP A 536 -9.31 -39.11 12.14
C ASP A 536 -8.86 -38.49 10.80
N PRO A 537 -7.95 -39.15 10.04
CA PRO A 537 -7.50 -38.64 8.74
C PRO A 537 -8.61 -38.62 7.67
N ASN A 538 -9.75 -39.30 7.90
CA ASN A 538 -10.91 -39.27 7.00
C ASN A 538 -11.92 -38.17 7.34
N ASN A 539 -11.78 -37.48 8.47
CA ASN A 539 -12.60 -36.31 8.81
C ASN A 539 -12.53 -35.28 7.67
N TYR A 540 -13.67 -34.73 7.25
CA TYR A 540 -13.73 -33.80 6.11
C TYR A 540 -12.80 -32.59 6.27
N LEU A 541 -12.76 -31.97 7.47
CA LEU A 541 -11.91 -30.82 7.75
C LEU A 541 -10.44 -31.18 7.60
N VAL A 542 -10.03 -32.32 8.18
CA VAL A 542 -8.64 -32.79 8.14
C VAL A 542 -8.23 -33.19 6.71
N ARG A 543 -9.05 -34.02 6.06
CA ARG A 543 -8.73 -34.62 4.76
C ARG A 543 -8.59 -33.58 3.64
N PHE A 544 -9.45 -32.56 3.63
CA PHE A 544 -9.51 -31.61 2.52
C PHE A 544 -8.85 -30.26 2.82
N HIS A 545 -8.77 -29.86 4.11
CA HIS A 545 -8.37 -28.50 4.47
C HIS A 545 -7.17 -28.44 5.41
N SER A 546 -6.68 -29.56 5.98
CA SER A 546 -5.48 -29.54 6.83
C SER A 546 -4.27 -28.95 6.08
N GLY A 547 -3.56 -28.02 6.75
CA GLY A 547 -2.43 -27.29 6.19
C GLY A 547 -2.79 -26.06 5.33
N ARG A 548 -4.08 -25.71 5.23
CA ARG A 548 -4.53 -24.40 4.73
C ARG A 548 -4.44 -23.36 5.85
N ASP A 549 -4.27 -22.10 5.47
CA ASP A 549 -4.25 -20.93 6.37
C ASP A 549 -5.59 -20.74 7.11
N TYR A 550 -6.71 -21.03 6.46
CA TYR A 550 -8.06 -20.94 7.04
C TYR A 550 -8.54 -22.22 7.77
N TYR A 551 -7.67 -23.22 7.98
CA TYR A 551 -8.08 -24.50 8.58
C TYR A 551 -8.66 -24.33 9.99
N ASP A 552 -7.97 -23.58 10.84
CA ASP A 552 -8.38 -23.36 12.24
C ASP A 552 -9.70 -22.57 12.32
N ASP A 553 -9.96 -21.71 11.34
CA ASP A 553 -11.19 -20.95 11.22
C ASP A 553 -12.39 -21.83 10.84
N LEU A 554 -12.22 -22.80 9.92
CA LEU A 554 -13.25 -23.80 9.61
C LEU A 554 -13.53 -24.72 10.82
N VAL A 555 -12.49 -25.07 11.59
CA VAL A 555 -12.66 -25.82 12.85
C VAL A 555 -13.43 -24.98 13.87
N ALA A 556 -13.11 -23.69 14.01
CA ALA A 556 -13.81 -22.79 14.90
C ALA A 556 -15.29 -22.62 14.49
N LEU A 557 -15.57 -22.52 13.18
CA LEU A 557 -16.92 -22.48 12.63
C LEU A 557 -17.69 -23.75 12.98
N SER A 558 -17.13 -24.93 12.69
CA SER A 558 -17.73 -26.22 13.05
C SER A 558 -18.09 -26.28 14.54
N ARG A 559 -17.16 -25.89 15.44
CA ARG A 559 -17.38 -25.89 16.89
C ARG A 559 -18.46 -24.90 17.36
N ALA A 560 -18.77 -23.89 16.56
CA ALA A 560 -19.80 -22.91 16.89
C ALA A 560 -21.22 -23.47 16.74
N PHE A 561 -21.42 -24.42 15.82
CA PHE A 561 -22.73 -24.94 15.44
C PHE A 561 -23.03 -26.33 16.03
N ASN A 562 -24.32 -26.65 16.09
CA ASN A 562 -24.85 -27.89 16.67
C ASN A 562 -25.47 -28.85 15.61
N PHE A 563 -25.23 -28.63 14.32
CA PHE A 563 -25.79 -29.47 13.25
C PHE A 563 -25.20 -30.89 13.26
N LYS A 564 -26.02 -31.87 12.87
CA LYS A 564 -25.60 -33.25 12.59
C LYS A 564 -24.99 -33.36 11.19
N GLU A 565 -24.32 -34.48 10.93
CA GLU A 565 -23.73 -34.80 9.62
C GLU A 565 -24.75 -34.81 8.47
N ASP A 566 -26.02 -35.10 8.76
CA ASP A 566 -27.13 -35.05 7.80
C ASP A 566 -27.72 -33.63 7.57
N GLY A 567 -27.14 -32.60 8.21
CA GLY A 567 -27.57 -31.21 8.10
C GLY A 567 -28.74 -30.81 9.00
N THR A 568 -29.24 -31.71 9.84
CA THR A 568 -30.37 -31.45 10.76
C THR A 568 -29.94 -31.16 12.19
N LEU A 569 -30.87 -30.72 13.05
CA LEU A 569 -30.65 -30.51 14.49
C LEU A 569 -31.34 -31.56 15.35
N ASP A 570 -30.87 -31.74 16.57
CA ASP A 570 -31.60 -32.48 17.60
C ASP A 570 -32.82 -31.69 18.10
N GLU A 571 -33.86 -32.39 18.55
CA GLU A 571 -35.11 -31.77 18.98
C GLU A 571 -34.87 -30.78 20.13
N GLY A 572 -35.24 -29.51 19.92
CA GLY A 572 -35.08 -28.45 20.92
C GLY A 572 -33.66 -27.87 21.05
N VAL A 573 -32.71 -28.33 20.23
CA VAL A 573 -31.35 -27.78 20.18
C VAL A 573 -31.29 -26.67 19.12
N PRO A 574 -30.88 -25.44 19.46
CA PRO A 574 -30.71 -24.38 18.48
C PRO A 574 -29.45 -24.60 17.62
N PRO A 575 -29.39 -24.02 16.41
CA PRO A 575 -28.16 -23.99 15.59
C PRO A 575 -26.92 -23.55 16.36
N ILE A 576 -27.04 -22.50 17.19
CA ILE A 576 -25.96 -21.99 18.05
C ILE A 576 -26.45 -21.83 19.49
N ASP A 577 -25.64 -22.30 20.44
CA ASP A 577 -25.89 -22.12 21.87
C ASP A 577 -25.85 -20.65 22.29
N ALA A 578 -26.71 -20.26 23.25
CA ALA A 578 -26.75 -18.88 23.75
C ALA A 578 -25.40 -18.36 24.27
N SER A 579 -24.54 -19.23 24.82
CA SER A 579 -23.20 -18.88 25.29
C SER A 579 -22.19 -18.61 24.17
N LYS A 580 -22.46 -19.09 22.95
CA LYS A 580 -21.60 -18.94 21.77
C LYS A 580 -22.01 -17.75 20.88
N LEU A 581 -23.23 -17.23 21.04
CA LEU A 581 -23.70 -16.07 20.26
C LEU A 581 -22.76 -14.86 20.42
N ASP A 582 -22.38 -14.52 21.65
CA ASP A 582 -21.49 -13.39 21.90
C ASP A 582 -20.07 -13.60 21.37
N MET A 583 -19.61 -14.86 21.29
CA MET A 583 -18.34 -15.19 20.63
C MET A 583 -18.41 -14.90 19.13
N VAL A 584 -19.47 -15.36 18.45
CA VAL A 584 -19.63 -15.11 17.01
C VAL A 584 -19.75 -13.61 16.73
N SER A 585 -20.56 -12.89 17.50
CA SER A 585 -20.65 -11.42 17.41
C SER A 585 -19.32 -10.73 17.62
N SER A 586 -18.55 -11.14 18.64
CA SER A 586 -17.24 -10.52 18.92
C SER A 586 -16.26 -10.74 17.78
N ARG A 587 -16.26 -11.94 17.18
CA ARG A 587 -15.44 -12.22 16.01
C ARG A 587 -15.90 -11.46 14.76
N TYR A 588 -17.21 -11.30 14.59
CA TYR A 588 -17.75 -10.47 13.51
C TYR A 588 -17.28 -9.01 13.63
N PHE A 589 -17.40 -8.41 14.82
CA PHE A 589 -16.94 -7.03 15.04
C PHE A 589 -15.42 -6.86 14.94
N SER A 590 -14.64 -7.94 15.06
CA SER A 590 -13.20 -7.87 14.83
C SER A 590 -12.79 -8.05 13.38
N GLY A 591 -13.69 -8.53 12.50
CA GLY A 591 -13.34 -8.89 11.12
C GLY A 591 -14.23 -8.32 10.01
N TYR A 592 -15.29 -7.58 10.35
CA TYR A 592 -16.23 -7.04 9.34
C TYR A 592 -15.59 -6.00 8.39
N ASP A 593 -14.47 -5.41 8.77
CA ASP A 593 -13.71 -4.42 8.00
C ASP A 593 -12.28 -4.85 7.64
N ASP A 594 -11.84 -6.07 8.01
CA ASP A 594 -10.47 -6.57 7.74
C ASP A 594 -10.11 -6.50 6.25
N GLN A 595 -11.00 -6.94 5.36
CA GLN A 595 -10.77 -6.87 3.91
C GLN A 595 -10.61 -5.43 3.42
N TYR A 596 -11.36 -4.48 4.02
CA TYR A 596 -11.26 -3.07 3.65
C TYR A 596 -9.94 -2.45 4.14
N GLU A 597 -9.46 -2.84 5.32
CA GLU A 597 -8.15 -2.42 5.83
C GLU A 597 -7.01 -2.96 4.95
N GLU A 598 -7.10 -4.21 4.50
CA GLU A 598 -6.12 -4.79 3.57
C GLU A 598 -6.14 -4.07 2.21
N ASP A 599 -7.32 -3.79 1.68
CA ASP A 599 -7.49 -3.06 0.42
C ASP A 599 -6.91 -1.64 0.52
N ASP A 600 -7.11 -0.96 1.64
CA ASP A 600 -6.54 0.37 1.90
C ASP A 600 -5.02 0.33 2.00
N ALA A 601 -4.47 -0.63 2.74
CA ALA A 601 -3.03 -0.81 2.83
C ALA A 601 -2.41 -1.08 1.45
N LEU A 602 -3.10 -1.86 0.60
CA LEU A 602 -2.68 -2.12 -0.77
C LEU A 602 -2.79 -0.86 -1.64
N ALA A 603 -3.85 -0.07 -1.50
CA ALA A 603 -4.05 1.19 -2.22
C ALA A 603 -2.97 2.22 -1.86
N ILE A 604 -2.64 2.37 -0.58
CA ILE A 604 -1.56 3.24 -0.08
C ILE A 604 -0.21 2.76 -0.60
N LYS A 605 0.06 1.44 -0.57
CA LYS A 605 1.28 0.87 -1.12
C LYS A 605 1.39 1.12 -2.62
N ARG A 606 0.29 1.01 -3.35
CA ARG A 606 0.24 1.28 -4.79
C ARG A 606 0.50 2.76 -5.09
N LEU A 607 -0.12 3.68 -4.35
CA LEU A 607 0.15 5.11 -4.42
C LEU A 607 1.65 5.39 -4.28
N LYS A 608 2.29 4.86 -3.22
CA LYS A 608 3.73 5.04 -2.97
C LYS A 608 4.59 4.56 -4.14
N LEU A 609 4.26 3.40 -4.69
CA LEU A 609 4.97 2.83 -5.84
C LEU A 609 4.80 3.69 -7.11
N ASP A 610 3.57 4.11 -7.39
CA ASP A 610 3.23 4.93 -8.55
C ASP A 610 3.88 6.31 -8.47
N LEU A 611 3.89 6.95 -7.30
CA LEU A 611 4.58 8.22 -7.08
C LEU A 611 6.09 8.09 -7.25
N THR A 612 6.68 6.99 -6.77
CA THR A 612 8.12 6.71 -6.97
C THR A 612 8.44 6.61 -8.47
N ALA A 613 7.59 5.94 -9.26
CA ALA A 613 7.77 5.83 -10.71
C ALA A 613 7.64 7.20 -11.42
N LEU A 614 6.75 8.06 -10.94
CA LEU A 614 6.55 9.41 -11.47
C LEU A 614 7.66 10.41 -11.05
N SER A 615 8.49 10.08 -10.06
CA SER A 615 9.54 10.95 -9.52
C SER A 615 10.80 11.02 -10.41
N SER A 616 10.72 10.56 -11.67
CA SER A 616 11.80 10.67 -12.65
C SER A 616 11.79 12.05 -13.34
N SER A 617 12.97 12.61 -13.59
CA SER A 617 13.12 13.95 -14.19
C SER A 617 12.47 14.03 -15.57
N GLY A 618 11.49 14.93 -15.73
CA GLY A 618 10.78 15.18 -16.99
C GLY A 618 9.34 14.66 -17.06
N SER A 619 8.81 14.09 -15.97
CA SER A 619 7.41 13.67 -15.91
C SER A 619 6.45 14.90 -15.92
N THR A 620 5.19 14.69 -16.30
CA THR A 620 4.19 15.74 -16.57
C THR A 620 2.81 15.40 -15.98
N ILE A 621 1.85 16.33 -16.07
CA ILE A 621 0.44 16.05 -15.76
C ILE A 621 -0.10 14.84 -16.55
N ASP A 622 0.39 14.62 -17.78
CA ASP A 622 -0.06 13.49 -18.59
C ASP A 622 0.41 12.15 -18.01
N ASP A 623 1.58 12.12 -17.38
CA ASP A 623 2.08 10.92 -16.71
C ASP A 623 1.29 10.63 -15.43
N LEU A 624 0.90 11.68 -14.68
CA LEU A 624 -0.04 11.52 -13.55
C LEU A 624 -1.38 10.93 -14.01
N PHE A 625 -1.95 11.44 -15.11
CA PHE A 625 -3.21 10.92 -15.65
C PHE A 625 -3.11 9.48 -16.19
N GLN A 626 -1.92 9.06 -16.63
CA GLN A 626 -1.65 7.67 -17.00
C GLN A 626 -1.45 6.77 -15.77
N SER A 627 -1.01 7.33 -14.65
CA SER A 627 -0.94 6.66 -13.36
C SER A 627 -2.31 6.61 -12.67
N THR A 628 -3.20 5.78 -13.22
CA THR A 628 -4.59 5.68 -12.76
C THR A 628 -4.73 5.37 -11.28
N GLY A 629 -3.83 4.58 -10.71
CA GLY A 629 -3.78 4.27 -9.28
C GLY A 629 -3.60 5.53 -8.42
N ALA A 630 -2.51 6.27 -8.66
CA ALA A 630 -2.23 7.51 -7.91
C ALA A 630 -3.28 8.61 -8.15
N TYR A 631 -3.71 8.80 -9.40
CA TYR A 631 -4.70 9.83 -9.72
C TYR A 631 -6.06 9.57 -9.07
N ASN A 632 -6.58 8.34 -9.18
CA ASN A 632 -7.87 7.97 -8.60
C ASN A 632 -7.82 7.93 -7.07
N PHE A 633 -6.70 7.49 -6.48
CA PHE A 633 -6.50 7.54 -5.04
C PHE A 633 -6.67 8.97 -4.51
N VAL A 634 -5.99 9.93 -5.12
CA VAL A 634 -6.01 11.32 -4.65
C VAL A 634 -7.34 12.00 -4.92
N LEU A 635 -8.02 11.67 -6.05
CA LEU A 635 -9.39 12.11 -6.30
C LEU A 635 -10.32 11.63 -5.18
N LYS A 636 -10.25 10.34 -4.85
CA LYS A 636 -11.06 9.74 -3.79
C LYS A 636 -10.73 10.36 -2.42
N ALA A 637 -9.45 10.60 -2.13
CA ALA A 637 -9.01 11.25 -0.90
C ALA A 637 -9.67 12.61 -0.68
N VAL A 638 -9.78 13.43 -1.73
CA VAL A 638 -10.44 14.74 -1.63
C VAL A 638 -11.96 14.67 -1.84
N GLY A 639 -12.53 13.48 -2.00
CA GLY A 639 -13.97 13.26 -2.24
C GLY A 639 -14.45 13.72 -3.61
N LEU A 640 -13.61 13.63 -4.66
CA LEU A 640 -13.98 13.86 -6.05
C LEU A 640 -14.17 12.53 -6.78
N ASP A 641 -15.23 12.43 -7.59
CA ASP A 641 -15.49 11.28 -8.45
C ASP A 641 -14.73 11.41 -9.78
N GLY A 642 -13.85 10.43 -10.06
CA GLY A 642 -13.05 10.38 -11.26
C GLY A 642 -13.82 10.08 -12.55
N GLU A 643 -15.01 9.48 -12.45
CA GLU A 643 -15.88 9.24 -13.60
C GLU A 643 -16.69 10.49 -13.95
N ALA A 644 -17.11 11.26 -12.94
CA ALA A 644 -17.85 12.51 -13.12
C ALA A 644 -16.98 13.68 -13.58
N VAL A 645 -15.70 13.74 -13.17
CA VAL A 645 -14.83 14.91 -13.42
C VAL A 645 -13.87 14.68 -14.60
N PRO A 646 -14.03 15.41 -15.73
CA PRO A 646 -13.16 15.22 -16.88
C PRO A 646 -11.72 15.69 -16.62
N GLN A 647 -10.72 14.92 -17.07
CA GLN A 647 -9.30 15.28 -16.97
C GLN A 647 -8.94 16.66 -17.55
N ARG A 648 -9.69 17.17 -18.54
CA ARG A 648 -9.52 18.53 -19.07
C ARG A 648 -9.75 19.62 -18.02
N ILE A 649 -10.63 19.38 -17.05
CA ILE A 649 -10.90 20.28 -15.93
C ILE A 649 -9.78 20.13 -14.91
N MET A 650 -9.43 18.89 -14.57
CA MET A 650 -8.34 18.62 -13.62
C MET A 650 -6.99 19.15 -14.08
N ARG A 651 -6.71 19.16 -15.39
CA ARG A 651 -5.52 19.84 -15.93
C ARG A 651 -5.50 21.32 -15.59
N LYS A 652 -6.62 22.03 -15.74
CA LYS A 652 -6.71 23.46 -15.40
C LYS A 652 -6.65 23.70 -13.89
N VAL A 653 -7.13 22.75 -13.09
CA VAL A 653 -7.01 22.77 -11.63
C VAL A 653 -5.53 22.64 -11.24
N LEU A 654 -4.82 21.66 -11.80
CA LEU A 654 -3.41 21.40 -11.52
C LEU A 654 -2.46 22.51 -12.01
N THR A 655 -2.78 23.20 -13.11
CA THR A 655 -1.99 24.35 -13.62
C THR A 655 -2.42 25.71 -13.05
N SER A 656 -3.36 25.74 -12.11
CA SER A 656 -3.79 26.99 -11.47
C SER A 656 -2.73 27.52 -10.51
N ASP A 657 -2.48 28.83 -10.54
CA ASP A 657 -1.67 29.47 -9.52
C ASP A 657 -2.49 29.63 -8.23
N LEU A 658 -2.14 28.86 -7.21
CA LEU A 658 -2.79 28.89 -5.90
C LEU A 658 -2.56 30.21 -5.14
N GLN A 659 -1.56 31.01 -5.53
CA GLN A 659 -1.28 32.32 -4.95
C GLN A 659 -2.10 33.44 -5.60
N ASP A 660 -2.74 33.20 -6.76
CA ASP A 660 -3.67 34.14 -7.39
C ASP A 660 -5.13 33.74 -7.09
N PRO A 661 -5.88 34.51 -6.26
CA PRO A 661 -7.28 34.26 -5.98
C PRO A 661 -8.20 34.27 -7.22
N LYS A 662 -7.72 34.74 -8.38
CA LYS A 662 -8.46 34.75 -9.65
C LYS A 662 -8.21 33.51 -10.52
N SER A 663 -7.33 32.60 -10.10
CA SER A 663 -7.05 31.35 -10.82
C SER A 663 -8.29 30.49 -11.05
N PHE A 664 -8.23 29.62 -12.06
CA PHE A 664 -9.35 28.77 -12.48
C PHE A 664 -9.90 27.91 -11.33
N VAL A 665 -9.03 27.34 -10.50
CA VAL A 665 -9.44 26.51 -9.36
C VAL A 665 -10.45 27.21 -8.43
N TYR A 666 -10.28 28.50 -8.16
CA TYR A 666 -11.18 29.28 -7.31
C TYR A 666 -12.51 29.64 -8.00
N SER A 667 -12.56 29.58 -9.33
CA SER A 667 -13.80 29.82 -10.09
C SER A 667 -14.81 28.69 -9.94
N LEU A 668 -14.36 27.48 -9.57
CA LEU A 668 -15.21 26.31 -9.33
C LEU A 668 -16.01 26.40 -8.03
N LYS A 669 -15.58 27.24 -7.07
CA LYS A 669 -16.21 27.43 -5.75
C LYS A 669 -16.40 26.13 -4.96
N ASP A 670 -15.49 25.20 -5.14
CA ASP A 670 -15.48 23.91 -4.46
C ASP A 670 -14.06 23.64 -3.97
N ASP A 671 -13.90 23.64 -2.64
CA ASP A 671 -12.61 23.56 -1.95
C ASP A 671 -11.91 22.23 -2.21
N ARG A 672 -12.63 21.17 -2.63
CA ARG A 672 -12.03 19.86 -2.97
C ARG A 672 -11.05 19.98 -4.14
N TYR A 673 -11.33 20.83 -5.13
CA TYR A 673 -10.39 21.08 -6.23
C TYR A 673 -9.16 21.84 -5.77
N VAL A 674 -9.32 22.75 -4.80
CA VAL A 674 -8.19 23.47 -4.20
C VAL A 674 -7.32 22.50 -3.40
N GLN A 675 -7.92 21.62 -2.61
CA GLN A 675 -7.21 20.56 -1.87
C GLN A 675 -6.48 19.63 -2.84
N PHE A 676 -7.14 19.18 -3.91
CA PHE A 676 -6.51 18.35 -4.93
C PHE A 676 -5.28 19.03 -5.53
N ALA A 677 -5.40 20.29 -5.95
CA ALA A 677 -4.28 21.04 -6.52
C ALA A 677 -3.12 21.22 -5.53
N LYS A 678 -3.41 21.41 -4.23
CA LYS A 678 -2.39 21.56 -3.17
C LYS A 678 -1.56 20.31 -2.93
N LEU A 679 -2.10 19.13 -3.22
CA LEU A 679 -1.38 17.86 -3.01
C LEU A 679 -0.29 17.61 -4.05
N PHE A 680 -0.28 18.35 -5.17
CA PHE A 680 0.66 18.14 -6.27
C PHE A 680 1.54 19.37 -6.57
N ASN A 681 2.75 19.12 -7.11
CA ASN A 681 3.71 20.17 -7.45
C ASN A 681 3.87 20.37 -8.97
N PHE A 682 2.90 21.03 -9.61
CA PHE A 682 2.94 21.36 -11.05
C PHE A 682 3.15 22.85 -11.34
N ASP A 683 3.92 23.20 -12.38
CA ASP A 683 3.97 24.57 -12.93
C ASP A 683 2.77 24.92 -13.82
N ALA A 684 2.75 26.16 -14.31
CA ALA A 684 1.66 26.67 -15.14
C ALA A 684 1.59 25.96 -16.51
N GLU A 685 2.70 25.37 -16.94
CA GLU A 685 2.87 24.59 -18.16
C GLU A 685 2.47 23.12 -17.98
N GLY A 686 2.34 22.65 -16.73
CA GLY A 686 1.97 21.28 -16.39
C GLY A 686 3.15 20.31 -16.25
N ASN A 687 4.36 20.82 -16.08
CA ASN A 687 5.54 20.02 -15.73
C ASN A 687 5.70 19.96 -14.21
N PHE A 688 6.36 18.92 -13.73
CA PHE A 688 6.75 18.86 -12.32
C PHE A 688 7.72 19.98 -11.98
N ALA A 689 7.43 20.64 -10.86
CA ALA A 689 8.21 21.73 -10.34
C ALA A 689 8.69 21.43 -8.92
N ALA A 690 9.67 22.20 -8.46
CA ALA A 690 10.07 22.18 -7.07
C ALA A 690 8.86 22.45 -6.15
N PRO A 691 8.75 21.73 -5.02
CA PRO A 691 7.65 21.91 -4.09
C PRO A 691 7.65 23.31 -3.48
N ARG A 692 6.46 23.84 -3.20
CA ARG A 692 6.30 25.11 -2.46
C ARG A 692 6.30 24.80 -0.97
N VAL A 693 7.49 24.71 -0.38
CA VAL A 693 7.68 24.46 1.05
C VAL A 693 8.35 25.65 1.73
N ALA A 694 7.95 25.94 2.98
CA ALA A 694 8.56 27.01 3.77
C ALA A 694 10.04 26.74 4.07
N GLN A 695 10.44 25.46 4.14
CA GLN A 695 11.83 25.01 4.18
C GLN A 695 11.95 23.69 3.42
N ASP A 696 13.11 23.46 2.79
CA ASP A 696 13.43 22.17 2.20
C ASP A 696 13.77 21.10 3.27
N GLN A 697 13.69 19.83 2.90
CA GLN A 697 13.88 18.72 3.83
C GLN A 697 15.30 18.63 4.40
N ALA A 698 16.32 19.04 3.64
CA ALA A 698 17.70 19.07 4.13
C ALA A 698 17.89 20.14 5.20
N THR A 699 17.34 21.34 4.98
CA THR A 699 17.31 22.42 5.97
C THR A 699 16.60 22.00 7.25
N ILE A 700 15.46 21.30 7.15
CA ILE A 700 14.74 20.78 8.32
C ILE A 700 15.62 19.79 9.09
N GLN A 701 16.26 18.83 8.40
CA GLN A 701 17.12 17.82 9.04
C GLN A 701 18.37 18.43 9.69
N GLU A 702 18.96 19.44 9.06
CA GLU A 702 20.13 20.14 9.58
C GLU A 702 19.75 20.93 10.85
N LEU A 703 18.70 21.74 10.81
CA LEU A 703 18.22 22.47 11.98
C LEU A 703 17.81 21.52 13.12
N ALA A 704 17.23 20.36 12.80
CA ALA A 704 16.93 19.32 13.77
C ALA A 704 18.19 18.78 14.46
N LYS A 705 19.21 18.41 13.69
CA LYS A 705 20.50 17.95 14.22
C LYS A 705 21.16 19.03 15.06
N ASP A 706 21.20 20.26 14.57
CA ASP A 706 21.80 21.39 15.28
C ASP A 706 21.05 21.69 16.58
N TYR A 707 19.72 21.65 16.57
CA TYR A 707 18.92 21.81 17.79
C TYR A 707 19.25 20.74 18.84
N ILE A 708 19.27 19.47 18.45
CA ILE A 708 19.60 18.36 19.34
C ILE A 708 21.02 18.54 19.91
N VAL A 709 21.99 18.92 19.06
CA VAL A 709 23.36 19.20 19.49
C VAL A 709 23.36 20.37 20.48
N GLN A 710 22.73 21.50 20.17
CA GLN A 710 22.71 22.67 21.04
C GLN A 710 22.06 22.38 22.41
N LYS A 711 21.02 21.52 22.44
CA LYS A 711 20.36 21.10 23.69
C LYS A 711 21.16 20.09 24.51
N SER A 712 21.96 19.24 23.86
CA SER A 712 22.61 18.08 24.53
C SER A 712 24.13 18.17 24.68
N ARG A 713 24.81 19.10 24.01
CA ARG A 713 26.28 19.13 23.84
C ARG A 713 27.13 19.18 25.11
N PHE A 714 26.58 19.44 26.29
CA PHE A 714 27.33 19.43 27.56
C PHE A 714 26.74 18.49 28.62
N LEU A 715 25.72 17.72 28.25
CA LEU A 715 25.09 16.78 29.17
C LEU A 715 25.75 15.41 29.06
N GLU A 716 25.84 14.70 30.18
CA GLU A 716 26.33 13.33 30.24
C GLU A 716 25.31 12.38 30.90
N GLY A 717 25.49 11.07 30.70
CA GLY A 717 24.70 10.03 31.36
C GLY A 717 23.19 10.08 31.05
N ASP A 718 22.36 9.76 32.04
CA ASP A 718 20.90 9.65 31.90
C ASP A 718 20.23 10.99 31.56
N GLU A 719 20.81 12.10 32.01
CA GLU A 719 20.29 13.44 31.69
C GLU A 719 20.48 13.77 30.21
N ALA A 720 21.65 13.45 29.65
CA ALA A 720 21.89 13.59 28.21
C ALA A 720 20.92 12.75 27.38
N ALA A 721 20.67 11.50 27.81
CA ALA A 721 19.75 10.61 27.12
C ALA A 721 18.31 11.16 27.14
N ARG A 722 17.85 11.67 28.29
CA ARG A 722 16.52 12.30 28.42
C ARG A 722 16.39 13.54 27.55
N VAL A 723 17.35 14.47 27.62
CA VAL A 723 17.29 15.73 26.87
C VAL A 723 17.43 15.49 25.36
N LYS A 724 18.22 14.51 24.93
CA LYS A 724 18.27 14.11 23.52
C LYS A 724 16.91 13.61 23.04
N LYS A 725 16.25 12.74 23.80
CA LYS A 725 14.91 12.25 23.48
C LYS A 725 13.88 13.40 23.40
N GLU A 726 13.89 14.30 24.37
CA GLU A 726 13.00 15.49 24.36
C GLU A 726 13.30 16.40 23.15
N ALA A 727 14.57 16.55 22.77
CA ALA A 727 14.96 17.33 21.61
C ALA A 727 14.61 16.65 20.28
N GLU A 728 14.65 15.31 20.22
CA GLU A 728 14.19 14.51 19.09
C GLU A 728 12.67 14.62 18.91
N GLU A 729 11.89 14.58 20.00
CA GLU A 729 10.45 14.83 19.98
C GLU A 729 10.13 16.26 19.49
N GLU A 730 10.88 17.27 19.96
CA GLU A 730 10.72 18.66 19.50
C GLU A 730 11.14 18.83 18.03
N ALA A 731 12.17 18.12 17.58
CA ALA A 731 12.60 18.11 16.18
C ALA A 731 11.55 17.47 15.26
N SER A 732 10.88 16.41 15.72
CA SER A 732 9.74 15.82 15.01
C SER A 732 8.61 16.84 14.88
N TYR A 733 8.24 17.52 15.97
CA TYR A 733 7.24 18.60 15.92
C TYR A 733 7.64 19.71 14.93
N TYR A 734 8.91 20.13 14.94
CA TYR A 734 9.40 21.17 14.03
C TYR A 734 9.23 20.75 12.56
N ALA A 735 9.63 19.53 12.21
CA ALA A 735 9.50 19.00 10.86
C ALA A 735 8.05 19.01 10.37
N ASP A 736 7.13 18.51 11.19
CA ASP A 736 5.69 18.47 10.86
C ASP A 736 5.08 19.88 10.76
N ALA A 737 5.40 20.75 11.73
CA ALA A 737 4.80 22.07 11.82
C ALA A 737 5.28 23.00 10.71
N VAL A 738 6.55 22.91 10.29
CA VAL A 738 7.10 23.70 9.18
C VAL A 738 6.54 23.25 7.84
N ALA A 739 6.31 21.95 7.65
CA ALA A 739 5.74 21.42 6.41
C ALA A 739 4.32 21.95 6.13
N GLY A 740 3.55 22.26 7.18
CA GLY A 740 2.19 22.81 7.07
C GLY A 740 2.11 24.33 6.85
N LEU A 741 3.23 25.06 6.90
CA LEU A 741 3.23 26.52 6.72
C LEU A 741 2.90 26.89 5.28
N SER A 742 2.03 27.89 5.09
CA SER A 742 1.64 28.42 3.78
C SER A 742 2.18 29.82 3.49
N ASN A 743 2.54 30.58 4.53
CA ASN A 743 3.03 31.96 4.43
C ASN A 743 3.81 32.36 5.69
N VAL A 744 4.53 33.49 5.60
CA VAL A 744 5.32 34.03 6.71
C VAL A 744 4.47 34.44 7.91
N GLY A 745 3.19 34.78 7.70
CA GLY A 745 2.27 35.14 8.77
C GLY A 745 2.00 33.98 9.72
N GLU A 746 1.83 32.77 9.18
CA GLU A 746 1.68 31.54 9.96
C GLU A 746 2.96 31.19 10.74
N LEU A 747 4.14 31.39 10.13
CA LEU A 747 5.42 31.23 10.82
C LEU A 747 5.53 32.19 12.00
N LEU A 748 5.25 33.47 11.77
CA LEU A 748 5.34 34.52 12.79
C LEU A 748 4.30 34.35 13.92
N ALA A 749 3.19 33.64 13.66
CA ALA A 749 2.22 33.27 14.69
C ALA A 749 2.69 32.08 15.54
N ASN A 750 3.67 31.29 15.09
CA ASN A 750 4.14 30.09 15.76
C ASN A 750 5.53 30.29 16.38
N ARG A 751 5.55 30.83 17.60
CA ARG A 751 6.78 31.09 18.35
C ARG A 751 7.63 29.83 18.59
N ARG A 752 7.00 28.66 18.70
CA ARG A 752 7.68 27.37 18.94
C ARG A 752 8.60 26.99 17.77
N ILE A 753 8.16 27.20 16.53
CA ILE A 753 8.98 26.99 15.32
C ILE A 753 10.16 27.97 15.30
N LEU A 754 9.90 29.25 15.58
CA LEU A 754 10.93 30.30 15.58
C LEU A 754 11.99 30.07 16.65
N ASP A 755 11.58 29.76 17.89
CA ASP A 755 12.51 29.52 18.99
C ASP A 755 13.36 28.27 18.76
N PHE A 756 12.80 27.24 18.11
CA PHE A 756 13.56 26.07 17.66
C PHE A 756 14.66 26.46 16.68
N ALA A 757 14.31 27.15 15.59
CA ALA A 757 15.26 27.55 14.55
C ALA A 757 16.33 28.53 15.08
N ILE A 758 15.95 29.46 15.98
CA ILE A 758 16.89 30.36 16.67
C ILE A 758 17.87 29.56 17.53
N THR A 759 17.37 28.59 18.31
CA THR A 759 18.22 27.74 19.16
C THR A 759 19.17 26.89 18.32
N ALA A 760 18.69 26.31 17.21
CA ALA A 760 19.50 25.53 16.29
C ALA A 760 20.68 26.34 15.74
N LYS A 761 20.47 27.62 15.40
CA LYS A 761 21.54 28.56 14.98
C LYS A 761 22.45 29.03 16.14
N GLY A 762 22.36 28.43 17.32
CA GLY A 762 23.18 28.75 18.49
C GLY A 762 22.89 30.14 19.07
N MET A 763 21.70 30.68 18.83
CA MET A 763 21.25 31.96 19.38
C MET A 763 20.28 31.74 20.55
N ASN A 764 20.18 32.71 21.46
CA ASN A 764 19.24 32.65 22.57
C ASN A 764 17.88 33.26 22.16
N PRO A 765 16.78 32.48 22.11
CA PRO A 765 15.47 32.97 21.66
C PRO A 765 14.93 34.18 22.43
N SER A 766 15.28 34.32 23.71
CA SER A 766 14.84 35.45 24.54
C SER A 766 15.37 36.82 24.09
N ASN A 767 16.43 36.85 23.26
CA ASN A 767 16.98 38.08 22.68
C ASN A 767 16.17 38.59 21.47
N PHE A 768 15.19 37.83 20.97
CA PHE A 768 14.47 38.13 19.73
C PHE A 768 13.00 38.40 20.00
N SER A 769 12.54 39.65 19.94
CA SER A 769 11.12 39.99 20.08
C SER A 769 10.32 39.70 18.80
N ASP A 770 9.00 39.54 18.92
CA ASP A 770 8.11 39.27 17.77
C ASP A 770 8.17 40.39 16.73
N ASP A 771 8.24 41.66 17.15
CA ASP A 771 8.39 42.80 16.24
C ASP A 771 9.72 42.74 15.47
N MET A 772 10.78 42.31 16.15
CA MET A 772 12.09 42.16 15.53
C MET A 772 12.10 41.04 14.49
N LEU A 773 11.52 39.87 14.81
CA LEU A 773 11.40 38.76 13.87
C LEU A 773 10.51 39.14 12.69
N LYS A 774 9.39 39.84 12.92
CA LYS A 774 8.54 40.35 11.85
C LYS A 774 9.29 41.29 10.89
N ARG A 775 10.15 42.17 11.42
CA ARG A 775 10.99 43.05 10.60
C ARG A 775 12.11 42.28 9.87
N ALA A 776 12.66 41.25 10.51
CA ALA A 776 13.69 40.41 9.91
C ALA A 776 13.13 39.61 8.72
N PHE A 777 12.02 38.90 8.91
CA PHE A 777 11.37 38.12 7.87
C PHE A 777 10.71 38.97 6.76
N GLY A 778 10.47 40.26 6.99
CA GLY A 778 10.08 41.22 5.95
C GLY A 778 11.25 41.95 5.27
N SER A 779 12.50 41.55 5.55
CA SER A 779 13.69 42.19 4.96
C SER A 779 14.05 41.59 3.61
N ASP A 780 14.41 42.43 2.65
CA ASP A 780 15.07 41.98 1.41
C ASP A 780 16.55 41.65 1.71
N LEU A 781 16.90 40.36 1.69
CA LEU A 781 18.28 39.91 1.94
C LEU A 781 19.26 40.33 0.85
N ASN A 782 18.78 40.83 -0.31
CA ASN A 782 19.63 41.39 -1.34
C ASN A 782 20.00 42.86 -1.10
N ASP A 783 19.24 43.58 -0.29
CA ASP A 783 19.55 44.97 0.09
C ASP A 783 20.49 44.96 1.30
N PRO A 784 21.75 45.44 1.18
CA PRO A 784 22.69 45.52 2.29
C PRO A 784 22.20 46.40 3.46
N ARG A 785 21.18 47.25 3.24
CA ARG A 785 20.56 48.12 4.25
C ARG A 785 19.28 47.55 4.86
N SER A 786 18.88 46.33 4.51
CA SER A 786 17.69 45.72 5.09
C SER A 786 17.89 45.42 6.57
N PHE A 787 16.80 45.27 7.33
CA PHE A 787 16.89 45.11 8.78
C PHE A 787 17.68 43.86 9.19
N ALA A 788 17.43 42.72 8.54
CA ALA A 788 18.19 41.50 8.75
C ALA A 788 19.68 41.69 8.42
N ASN A 789 19.98 42.40 7.33
CA ASN A 789 21.35 42.72 6.91
C ASN A 789 22.00 43.85 7.69
N GLU A 790 21.29 44.64 8.51
CA GLU A 790 21.83 45.69 9.40
C GLU A 790 21.90 45.26 10.88
N TYR A 791 21.19 44.21 11.29
CA TYR A 791 21.25 43.68 12.66
C TYR A 791 22.65 43.21 13.12
N GLY A 792 23.05 43.50 14.36
CA GLY A 792 24.42 43.26 14.84
C GLY A 792 24.90 41.79 14.77
N ASP A 793 23.98 40.83 14.86
CA ASP A 793 24.26 39.40 14.71
C ASP A 793 23.90 38.92 13.29
N TYR A 794 24.91 38.53 12.52
CA TYR A 794 24.75 38.05 11.13
C TYR A 794 23.88 36.79 11.01
N ARG A 795 23.81 35.97 12.07
CA ARG A 795 23.01 34.73 12.10
C ARG A 795 21.51 35.00 11.98
N LEU A 796 21.06 36.24 12.23
CA LEU A 796 19.67 36.62 11.95
C LEU A 796 19.37 36.59 10.45
N ALA A 797 20.30 37.02 9.61
CA ALA A 797 20.12 36.95 8.15
C ALA A 797 20.13 35.49 7.67
N GLU A 798 20.98 34.63 8.24
CA GLU A 798 21.01 33.19 7.94
C GLU A 798 19.72 32.49 8.38
N LEU A 799 19.16 32.86 9.53
CA LEU A 799 17.86 32.38 10.00
C LEU A 799 16.72 32.80 9.07
N VAL A 800 16.71 34.04 8.58
CA VAL A 800 15.68 34.48 7.62
C VAL A 800 15.86 33.75 6.29
N ALA A 801 17.10 33.61 5.84
CA ALA A 801 17.43 32.93 4.59
C ALA A 801 17.10 31.45 4.60
N SER A 802 17.02 30.82 5.79
CA SER A 802 16.63 29.41 5.91
C SER A 802 15.15 29.14 5.66
N PHE A 803 14.34 30.17 5.36
CA PHE A 803 12.96 30.01 4.95
C PHE A 803 12.72 30.59 3.55
N ASN A 804 11.93 29.88 2.75
CA ASN A 804 11.68 30.17 1.34
C ASN A 804 10.48 31.13 1.14
N PHE A 805 10.57 32.34 1.71
CA PHE A 805 9.54 33.38 1.53
C PHE A 805 10.00 34.50 0.59
N ASP A 806 9.09 35.00 -0.24
CA ASP A 806 9.29 36.25 -0.99
C ASP A 806 9.09 37.50 -0.11
N ALA A 807 9.31 38.67 -0.70
CA ALA A 807 9.15 39.95 -0.02
C ALA A 807 7.69 40.23 0.43
N GLU A 808 6.72 39.58 -0.22
CA GLU A 808 5.30 39.63 0.12
C GLU A 808 4.91 38.62 1.21
N GLY A 809 5.81 37.72 1.59
CA GLY A 809 5.62 36.71 2.62
C GLY A 809 4.98 35.41 2.14
N ASN A 810 4.93 35.18 0.83
CA ASN A 810 4.43 33.94 0.24
C ASN A 810 5.57 32.95 0.01
N ILE A 811 5.25 31.65 0.01
CA ILE A 811 6.23 30.62 -0.27
C ILE A 811 6.64 30.65 -1.74
N THR A 812 7.94 30.80 -1.98
CA THR A 812 8.53 30.70 -3.31
C THR A 812 8.78 29.24 -3.66
N ARG A 813 8.73 28.94 -4.96
CA ARG A 813 9.41 27.73 -5.45
C ARG A 813 10.89 28.07 -5.44
N ASP A 814 11.65 27.52 -4.51
CA ASP A 814 13.11 27.56 -4.67
C ASP A 814 13.41 26.61 -5.84
N GLY A 815 13.50 27.21 -7.01
CA GLY A 815 13.38 26.54 -8.29
C GLY A 815 14.75 26.27 -8.90
N THR A 816 14.85 25.09 -9.49
CA THR A 816 15.98 24.50 -10.23
C THR A 816 17.05 23.91 -9.33
N ALA A 817 17.77 22.92 -9.85
CA ALA A 817 18.74 22.09 -9.14
C ALA A 817 19.99 22.86 -8.66
N GLY A 818 19.83 24.12 -8.26
CA GLY A 818 20.86 25.03 -7.81
C GLY A 818 20.78 25.35 -6.33
N VAL A 819 21.80 26.08 -5.90
CA VAL A 819 22.09 26.37 -4.50
C VAL A 819 21.06 27.33 -3.93
N SER A 820 20.47 26.98 -2.78
CA SER A 820 19.42 27.77 -2.15
C SER A 820 19.89 29.17 -1.76
N THR A 821 18.93 30.10 -1.62
CA THR A 821 19.22 31.47 -1.14
C THR A 821 19.87 31.43 0.25
N ARG A 822 19.46 30.47 1.09
CA ARG A 822 20.08 30.17 2.38
C ARG A 822 21.57 29.92 2.27
N SER A 823 21.94 28.88 1.51
CA SER A 823 23.34 28.45 1.37
C SER A 823 24.17 29.57 0.76
N THR A 824 23.61 30.34 -0.16
CA THR A 824 24.29 31.51 -0.73
C THR A 824 24.66 32.54 0.34
N VAL A 825 23.72 32.92 1.20
CA VAL A 825 23.95 33.89 2.29
C VAL A 825 24.94 33.34 3.32
N GLU A 826 24.77 32.09 3.75
CA GLU A 826 25.66 31.42 4.72
C GLU A 826 27.09 31.33 4.18
N THR A 827 27.29 30.82 2.95
CA THR A 827 28.62 30.73 2.32
C THR A 827 29.26 32.10 2.13
N MET A 828 28.50 33.13 1.73
CA MET A 828 29.04 34.49 1.60
C MET A 828 29.52 35.05 2.94
N ASN A 829 28.75 34.86 4.02
CA ASN A 829 29.14 35.30 5.36
C ASN A 829 30.38 34.55 5.86
N MET A 830 30.40 33.23 5.67
CA MET A 830 31.56 32.38 6.03
C MET A 830 32.81 32.78 5.25
N PHE A 831 32.70 33.07 3.95
CA PHE A 831 33.81 33.56 3.13
C PHE A 831 34.39 34.86 3.67
N LEU A 832 33.54 35.83 4.03
CA LEU A 832 33.98 37.11 4.60
C LEU A 832 34.69 36.90 5.94
N ARG A 833 34.16 36.04 6.81
CA ARG A 833 34.78 35.70 8.10
C ARG A 833 36.14 35.04 7.92
N GLN A 834 36.22 34.02 7.07
CA GLN A 834 37.46 33.33 6.75
C GLN A 834 38.50 34.32 6.18
N THR A 835 38.08 35.24 5.31
CA THR A 835 38.96 36.27 4.74
C THR A 835 39.47 37.22 5.84
N ILE A 836 38.61 37.67 6.76
CA ILE A 836 39.03 38.50 7.89
C ILE A 836 40.03 37.75 8.76
N GLU A 837 39.75 36.49 9.10
CA GLU A 837 40.63 35.65 9.93
C GLU A 837 42.02 35.50 9.29
N GLU A 838 42.08 35.26 7.98
CA GLU A 838 43.34 35.18 7.24
C GLU A 838 44.08 36.53 7.17
N GLU A 839 43.38 37.62 6.85
CA GLU A 839 43.95 38.97 6.81
C GLU A 839 44.53 39.37 8.17
N GLN A 840 43.77 39.12 9.25
CA GLN A 840 44.24 39.38 10.62
C GLN A 840 45.38 38.43 11.00
N GLY A 841 45.39 37.20 10.53
CA GLY A 841 46.47 36.23 10.77
C GLY A 841 47.79 36.59 10.12
N VAL A 842 47.75 37.24 8.94
CA VAL A 842 48.95 37.80 8.29
C VAL A 842 49.59 38.88 9.17
N GLU A 843 48.79 39.68 9.88
CA GLU A 843 49.29 40.69 10.80
C GLU A 843 49.69 40.12 12.16
N ASN A 844 48.83 39.28 12.74
CA ASN A 844 49.02 38.65 14.04
C ASN A 844 48.24 37.32 14.12
N GLU A 845 48.99 36.22 14.06
CA GLU A 845 48.47 34.86 14.17
C GLU A 845 47.63 34.61 15.43
N GLY A 846 47.94 35.27 16.55
CA GLY A 846 47.14 35.22 17.77
C GLY A 846 45.74 35.82 17.57
N VAL A 847 45.59 36.86 16.76
CA VAL A 847 44.26 37.42 16.46
C VAL A 847 43.43 36.43 15.63
N ARG A 848 44.04 35.77 14.64
CA ARG A 848 43.37 34.71 13.86
C ARG A 848 42.89 33.57 14.75
N LEU A 849 43.76 33.03 15.61
CA LEU A 849 43.39 31.94 16.52
C LEU A 849 42.26 32.34 17.47
N ALA A 850 42.24 33.59 17.94
CA ALA A 850 41.15 34.11 18.78
C ALA A 850 39.81 34.19 18.02
N LEU A 851 39.81 34.77 16.81
CA LEU A 851 38.62 34.87 15.96
C LEU A 851 38.11 33.49 15.53
N TYR A 852 39.02 32.59 15.16
CA TYR A 852 38.71 31.21 14.81
C TYR A 852 38.09 30.46 15.99
N PHE A 853 38.69 30.55 17.18
CA PHE A 853 38.14 29.91 18.37
C PHE A 853 36.74 30.44 18.72
N GLU A 854 36.53 31.76 18.64
CA GLU A 854 35.20 32.36 18.85
C GLU A 854 34.18 31.86 17.84
N ARG A 855 34.55 31.75 16.55
CA ARG A 855 33.69 31.21 15.49
C ARG A 855 33.31 29.75 15.73
N MET A 856 34.28 28.93 16.16
CA MET A 856 34.11 27.49 16.32
C MET A 856 33.56 27.09 17.70
N ALA A 857 33.60 27.97 18.70
CA ALA A 857 33.11 27.68 20.05
C ALA A 857 31.69 27.07 20.09
N PRO A 858 30.70 27.52 19.28
CA PRO A 858 29.38 26.93 19.26
C PRO A 858 29.31 25.48 18.75
N THR A 859 30.32 25.00 18.02
CA THR A 859 30.36 23.64 17.45
C THR A 859 31.12 22.64 18.32
N ILE A 860 31.75 23.11 19.41
CA ILE A 860 32.52 22.25 20.32
C ILE A 860 31.54 21.49 21.23
N THR A 861 31.55 20.17 21.11
CA THR A 861 30.69 19.25 21.89
C THR A 861 31.49 18.37 22.85
N SER A 862 32.80 18.27 22.66
CA SER A 862 33.68 17.46 23.50
C SER A 862 35.11 18.00 23.47
N ALA A 863 35.93 17.56 24.43
CA ALA A 863 37.35 17.84 24.40
C ALA A 863 38.05 17.33 23.12
N TYR A 864 37.55 16.25 22.53
CA TYR A 864 38.10 15.70 21.29
C TYR A 864 37.92 16.65 20.09
N ASP A 865 36.85 17.45 20.04
CA ASP A 865 36.69 18.47 18.98
C ASP A 865 37.86 19.47 19.04
N ILE A 866 38.24 19.91 20.25
CA ILE A 866 39.41 20.81 20.46
C ILE A 866 40.72 20.13 20.05
N LEU A 867 40.91 18.84 20.38
CA LEU A 867 42.14 18.10 20.06
C LEU A 867 42.27 17.78 18.56
N SER A 868 41.15 17.62 17.87
CA SER A 868 41.11 17.25 16.44
C SER A 868 41.40 18.44 15.51
N ASP A 869 41.23 19.66 16.00
CA ASP A 869 41.48 20.90 15.26
C ASP A 869 42.77 21.57 15.74
N THR A 870 43.70 21.82 14.80
CA THR A 870 45.02 22.36 15.13
C THR A 870 44.98 23.78 15.68
N ALA A 871 44.02 24.62 15.24
CA ALA A 871 43.85 25.98 15.71
C ALA A 871 43.19 26.01 17.09
N LEU A 872 42.14 25.19 17.33
CA LEU A 872 41.53 25.06 18.65
C LEU A 872 42.51 24.49 19.69
N TYR A 873 43.29 23.48 19.29
CA TYR A 873 44.32 22.92 20.17
C TYR A 873 45.45 23.91 20.45
N ALA A 874 45.88 24.70 19.46
CA ALA A 874 46.87 25.76 19.66
C ALA A 874 46.34 26.83 20.63
N PHE A 875 45.09 27.28 20.43
CA PHE A 875 44.42 28.21 21.35
C PHE A 875 44.42 27.67 22.79
N PHE A 876 44.00 26.42 22.98
CA PHE A 876 43.99 25.78 24.30
C PHE A 876 45.39 25.74 24.94
N LYS A 877 46.40 25.26 24.20
CA LYS A 877 47.77 25.17 24.72
C LYS A 877 48.32 26.52 25.17
N THR A 878 48.15 27.56 24.37
CA THR A 878 48.63 28.90 24.72
C THR A 878 47.85 29.48 25.91
N THR A 879 46.51 29.36 25.92
CA THR A 879 45.64 29.90 26.99
C THR A 879 46.02 29.39 28.38
N PHE A 880 46.41 28.12 28.46
CA PHE A 880 46.75 27.44 29.70
C PHE A 880 48.24 27.17 29.88
N SER A 881 49.09 27.70 28.99
CA SER A 881 50.54 27.50 28.99
C SER A 881 50.97 26.03 29.06
N MET A 882 50.35 25.20 28.25
CA MET A 882 50.65 23.77 28.19
C MET A 882 51.98 23.51 27.47
N PRO A 883 52.85 22.64 28.02
CA PRO A 883 54.12 22.30 27.39
C PRO A 883 53.89 21.47 26.12
N SER A 884 54.73 21.65 25.09
CA SER A 884 54.63 20.98 23.78
C SER A 884 54.59 19.44 23.83
N GLU A 885 55.12 18.85 24.90
CA GLU A 885 55.23 17.41 25.13
C GLU A 885 53.87 16.73 25.32
N ILE A 886 52.81 17.48 25.66
CA ILE A 886 51.47 16.90 25.86
C ILE A 886 50.91 16.28 24.58
N SER A 887 51.36 16.72 23.40
CA SER A 887 50.91 16.20 22.10
C SER A 887 51.36 14.75 21.85
N GLY A 888 52.36 14.26 22.60
CA GLY A 888 52.80 12.86 22.55
C GLY A 888 52.04 11.93 23.51
N MET A 889 51.09 12.46 24.30
CA MET A 889 50.28 11.65 25.22
C MET A 889 49.14 10.93 24.48
N ASP A 890 48.64 9.86 25.10
CA ASP A 890 47.40 9.21 24.67
C ASP A 890 46.24 10.22 24.60
N VAL A 891 45.41 10.13 23.55
CA VAL A 891 44.37 11.13 23.24
C VAL A 891 43.34 11.27 24.37
N ASP A 892 43.01 10.20 25.08
CA ASP A 892 42.05 10.23 26.19
C ASP A 892 42.63 11.01 27.38
N ARG A 893 43.94 10.92 27.59
CA ARG A 893 44.63 11.71 28.63
C ARG A 893 44.75 13.18 28.24
N GLN A 894 44.89 13.47 26.94
CA GLN A 894 44.82 14.85 26.46
C GLN A 894 43.42 15.42 26.66
N ALA A 895 42.37 14.65 26.38
CA ALA A 895 40.98 15.06 26.56
C ALA A 895 40.67 15.37 28.04
N ALA A 896 41.09 14.49 28.95
CA ALA A 896 40.96 14.70 30.39
C ALA A 896 41.73 15.94 30.89
N LEU A 897 42.82 16.34 30.23
CA LEU A 897 43.49 17.61 30.52
C LEU A 897 42.70 18.81 30.03
N VAL A 898 42.09 18.73 28.84
CA VAL A 898 41.20 19.79 28.33
C VAL A 898 40.05 20.04 29.31
N GLU A 899 39.30 18.99 29.68
CA GLU A 899 38.17 19.08 30.62
C GLU A 899 38.57 19.58 32.01
N LYS A 900 39.81 19.29 32.43
CA LYS A 900 40.32 19.78 33.72
C LYS A 900 40.55 21.29 33.75
N TYR A 901 40.96 21.89 32.63
CA TYR A 901 41.34 23.30 32.57
C TYR A 901 40.28 24.18 31.93
N LEU A 902 39.39 23.61 31.12
CA LEU A 902 38.33 24.29 30.41
C LEU A 902 36.99 23.59 30.67
N ASN A 903 36.07 24.30 31.33
CA ASN A 903 34.67 23.88 31.38
C ASN A 903 34.03 24.17 30.01
N LEU A 904 33.59 23.13 29.31
CA LEU A 904 33.03 23.28 27.96
C LEU A 904 31.68 24.02 27.98
N GLU A 905 30.91 23.93 29.08
CA GLU A 905 29.64 24.66 29.24
C GLU A 905 29.83 26.17 29.16
N ASP A 906 30.96 26.68 29.64
CA ASP A 906 31.28 28.11 29.62
C ASP A 906 31.41 28.66 28.19
N LEU A 907 31.65 27.79 27.19
CA LEU A 907 31.74 28.19 25.78
C LEU A 907 30.39 28.62 25.20
N ALA A 908 29.27 28.26 25.85
CA ALA A 908 27.94 28.70 25.47
C ALA A 908 27.57 30.08 26.02
N ASP A 909 28.28 30.56 27.03
CA ASP A 909 28.09 31.89 27.60
C ASP A 909 29.02 32.89 26.87
N PRO A 910 28.47 33.87 26.12
CA PRO A 910 29.27 34.87 25.43
C PRO A 910 30.21 35.65 26.35
N GLU A 911 29.82 35.89 27.61
CA GLU A 911 30.66 36.63 28.56
C GLU A 911 31.85 35.77 29.02
N ALA A 912 31.62 34.48 29.30
CA ALA A 912 32.67 33.57 29.70
C ALA A 912 33.63 33.26 28.53
N LEU A 913 33.09 33.05 27.32
CA LEU A 913 33.87 32.91 26.10
C LEU A 913 34.76 34.15 25.86
N GLY A 914 34.20 35.35 26.00
CA GLY A 914 34.95 36.61 25.85
C GLY A 914 36.11 36.73 26.87
N LYS A 915 35.90 36.32 28.12
CA LYS A 915 36.97 36.27 29.14
C LYS A 915 38.04 35.23 28.81
N LEU A 916 37.66 34.09 28.24
CA LEU A 916 38.60 33.05 27.81
C LEU A 916 39.49 33.55 26.66
N VAL A 917 38.90 34.20 25.66
CA VAL A 917 39.65 34.82 24.55
C VAL A 917 40.54 35.96 25.05
N GLN A 918 40.08 36.78 26.01
CA GLN A 918 40.92 37.79 26.66
C GLN A 918 42.14 37.16 27.35
N ARG A 919 41.95 36.04 28.04
CA ARG A 919 43.06 35.30 28.66
C ARG A 919 44.02 34.75 27.60
N PHE A 920 43.51 34.10 26.57
CA PHE A 920 44.30 33.57 25.47
C PHE A 920 45.21 34.64 24.86
N THR A 921 44.62 35.77 24.44
CA THR A 921 45.35 36.86 23.78
C THR A 921 46.45 37.45 24.67
N ALA A 922 46.24 37.53 25.98
CA ALA A 922 47.27 37.94 26.93
C ALA A 922 48.41 36.91 27.07
N MET A 923 48.08 35.61 27.06
CA MET A 923 49.09 34.54 27.13
C MET A 923 49.88 34.40 25.83
N TYR A 924 49.25 34.63 24.69
CA TYR A 924 49.88 34.66 23.38
C TYR A 924 50.92 35.79 23.28
N ASP A 925 50.54 37.01 23.73
CA ASP A 925 51.45 38.17 23.82
C ASP A 925 52.67 37.88 24.73
N LEU A 926 52.45 37.14 25.82
CA LEU A 926 53.51 36.71 26.74
C LEU A 926 54.47 35.68 26.12
N GLU A 927 53.95 34.70 25.39
CA GLU A 927 54.72 33.62 24.77
C GLU A 927 55.59 34.14 23.61
N THR A 928 55.06 35.08 22.83
CA THR A 928 55.72 35.69 21.66
C THR A 928 56.72 36.81 22.00
N ASN A 929 56.96 37.05 23.31
CA ASN A 929 57.97 37.97 23.84
C ASN A 929 57.76 39.45 23.52
N ASP A 930 56.52 39.89 23.28
CA ASP A 930 56.20 41.28 23.00
C ASP A 930 56.00 42.07 24.32
N SER A 931 57.09 42.37 25.02
CA SER A 931 57.08 42.93 26.39
C SER A 931 56.35 44.28 26.55
N ALA A 932 56.01 44.96 25.44
CA ALA A 932 55.27 46.22 25.42
C ALA A 932 53.75 46.04 25.61
N SER A 933 53.19 44.86 25.34
CA SER A 933 51.74 44.60 25.33
C SER A 933 51.16 44.25 26.71
N ILE A 934 51.96 43.65 27.60
CA ILE A 934 51.55 43.21 28.95
C ILE A 934 51.03 44.38 29.79
N ALA A 935 51.67 45.56 29.68
CA ALA A 935 51.24 46.77 30.39
C ALA A 935 49.92 47.36 29.82
N SER A 936 49.59 47.10 28.56
CA SER A 936 48.35 47.57 27.93
C SER A 936 47.19 46.62 28.19
N ALA A 937 47.44 45.31 28.27
CA ALA A 937 46.45 44.27 28.59
C ALA A 937 46.02 44.26 30.07
N LEU A 938 46.94 44.55 31.01
CA LEU A 938 46.64 44.57 32.45
C LEU A 938 46.04 45.88 32.96
N PHE A 939 46.27 47.01 32.27
CA PHE A 939 45.93 48.35 32.79
C PHE A 939 45.01 49.17 31.88
N GLY A 940 44.36 48.54 30.91
CA GLY A 940 43.51 49.15 29.89
C GLY A 940 42.25 49.90 30.38
N ASN A 941 42.16 50.33 31.66
CA ASN A 941 41.19 51.34 32.08
C ASN A 941 41.42 52.09 33.42
N THR A 942 42.65 52.23 33.95
CA THR A 942 42.84 53.00 35.20
C THR A 942 43.96 54.03 35.12
N THR A 943 43.57 55.31 35.21
CA THR A 943 44.41 56.53 35.29
C THR A 943 45.20 56.68 36.60
N GLY A 944 45.87 55.63 37.08
CA GLY A 944 46.70 55.66 38.29
C GLY A 944 48.07 55.03 38.04
N GLY A 945 49.14 55.84 38.11
CA GLY A 945 50.51 55.38 37.85
C GLY A 945 50.97 54.28 38.80
N VAL A 946 51.55 53.21 38.24
CA VAL A 946 52.12 52.07 38.97
C VAL A 946 53.64 52.25 39.12
N SER A 947 54.16 52.09 40.33
CA SER A 947 55.58 52.24 40.65
C SER A 947 56.43 51.05 40.19
N SER A 948 57.70 51.31 39.85
CA SER A 948 58.71 50.32 39.45
C SER A 948 58.92 49.18 40.46
N GLU A 949 58.66 49.40 41.75
CA GLU A 949 58.69 48.33 42.78
C GLU A 949 57.65 47.24 42.52
N THR A 950 56.46 47.61 42.04
CA THR A 950 55.33 46.69 41.83
C THR A 950 55.58 45.78 40.63
N LEU A 951 56.24 46.33 39.59
CA LEU A 951 56.70 45.57 38.43
C LEU A 951 57.82 44.59 38.80
N LEU A 952 58.71 44.95 39.73
CA LEU A 952 59.77 44.07 40.22
C LEU A 952 59.22 42.90 41.07
N THR A 953 58.18 43.15 41.86
CA THR A 953 57.52 42.10 42.66
C THR A 953 56.76 41.09 41.80
N LEU A 954 56.20 41.49 40.65
CA LEU A 954 55.58 40.55 39.71
C LEU A 954 56.62 39.70 38.96
N ALA A 955 57.77 40.27 38.59
CA ALA A 955 58.86 39.51 37.96
C ALA A 955 59.43 38.41 38.89
N GLN A 956 59.34 38.60 40.21
CA GLN A 956 59.77 37.61 41.21
C GLN A 956 58.72 36.52 41.50
N LEU A 957 57.47 36.68 41.06
CA LEU A 957 56.45 35.63 41.18
C LEU A 957 56.66 34.48 40.18
N LYS A 958 57.56 34.65 39.20
CA LYS A 958 57.95 33.65 38.19
C LYS A 958 58.86 32.52 38.72
N LEU A 959 59.09 32.45 40.05
CA LEU A 959 60.01 31.51 40.70
C LEU A 959 59.37 30.68 41.84
N ARG A 960 58.04 30.51 41.84
CA ARG A 960 57.35 29.54 42.71
C ARG A 960 56.30 28.73 41.98
#